data_AF-F2ARE6-F1
#
_entry.id   AF-F2ARE6-F1
#
_cell.length_a   1.000
_cell.length_b   1.000
_cell.length_c   1.000
_cell.angle_alpha   90.00
_cell.angle_beta   90.00
_cell.angle_gamma   90.00
#
_symmetry.space_group_name_H-M   'P 1'
#
loop_
_entity.id
_entity.type
_entity.pdbx_description
1 polymer ?
#
loop_
_entity_poly.entity_id
_entity_poly.type
_entity_poly.pdbx_seq_one_letter_code
_entity_poly.pdbx_strand_id
1 'polypeptide(L)'
;MLAAVFVLSTGLNADDESLRTVQDGVPQGKITKGVFDTSEIYPGTRRDYAVYVPSQYDPESPANLMVFMDGMNYAKPNGSFRVPIVLDNLIAKGSLPPTIAVFVNPGTIPATKPDARSRSNRSFEYDSLGDRYANFLINEFLPVALKDLKVSTDPKRRAVAGISSGGICAFTVAWERPDQFGKVLSHIGSFTNIRGGWAYPSLIRKTKSDPKPIQVYLQEGRDDLSNLHGNWPLANRDMAAALQFAGYQYKFVMTEGGHSGQWGGKELPSALQWLWNDDAESTVTPPASTKPEWEPHPLAVVNKNVPQGKVESMPPWHSEIFGNTIRDWSIYVPAQYNASKPAALMVFQDGERMRDTKGRWRIPTVFDNLIASGDMPPTIAVFLDPGHDKSKPRKGRKSSNRGFEYDSLGDRYSRFLLEEILPEVEKKYNLSDDPNMRAIGGSSSGAICAFTVAWESPDQFRKVYSNVGSFVNLRGGDLYSSLIRKNEPKPIRVYMSDTSGDNDNPFGHWPIANQRMESSLSYMGYDVRLDWAEGYGHNADFGSMQFPEAMKWLWRSETHTPSIDTSDDLRGDLTLLNLLVPGKSWEVVADGLGFSDAPCSDAEGNFYYCDMRAPAVVRVDAKNQSKTVIAEEAVSGMMFGPGDLIYACQGSKKRVISIDPKSGDVNTIAENVTPNDLAVSDEGYLFITETRAHQVTRINIETGEVTAVDVGITRPNGIVLSNDGGTLLVSDHGGPSTWTFRVNKNGVLDAKMPTMPMRLPIDPKGEFNFNEPPPYIQASKGDGSAVDKIGRFYVTSELGVQIFDPTGRPCGVLPKPNADQPLTSCVLAGPEHSHLYVTNGSTIYRRELTVEK
;
A
#
# COMPACT_ATOMS: atom_id res chain seq x y z
N MET A 1 -26.87 -11.37 -8.18
CA MET A 1 -28.25 -10.96 -7.86
C MET A 1 -28.19 -10.21 -6.53
N LEU A 2 -28.63 -8.95 -6.51
CA LEU A 2 -28.49 -8.02 -5.38
C LEU A 2 -29.18 -8.55 -4.11
N ALA A 3 -28.42 -8.69 -3.02
CA ALA A 3 -29.00 -8.89 -1.68
C ALA A 3 -29.39 -7.51 -1.12
N ALA A 4 -30.70 -7.34 -0.92
CA ALA A 4 -31.30 -6.14 -0.37
C ALA A 4 -30.94 -6.00 1.12
N VAL A 5 -29.97 -5.14 1.42
CA VAL A 5 -29.92 -4.46 2.72
C VAL A 5 -30.95 -3.35 2.65
N PHE A 6 -31.98 -3.40 3.51
CA PHE A 6 -32.89 -2.27 3.72
C PHE A 6 -32.10 -1.11 4.33
N VAL A 7 -31.46 -0.32 3.47
CA VAL A 7 -30.99 1.02 3.78
C VAL A 7 -32.19 1.92 3.52
N LEU A 8 -32.69 2.59 4.57
CA LEU A 8 -33.58 3.73 4.41
C LEU A 8 -32.87 4.71 3.46
N SER A 9 -33.30 4.76 2.20
CA SER A 9 -32.94 5.86 1.32
C SER A 9 -33.58 7.10 1.92
N THR A 10 -32.80 7.88 2.66
CA THR A 10 -33.16 9.27 2.95
C THR A 10 -33.07 9.99 1.62
N GLY A 11 -34.18 10.02 0.87
CA GLY A 11 -34.33 10.97 -0.21
C GLY A 11 -33.99 12.36 0.33
N LEU A 12 -33.22 13.13 -0.44
CA LEU A 12 -32.84 14.51 -0.11
C LEU A 12 -34.03 15.26 0.47
N ASN A 13 -33.90 15.71 1.72
CA ASN A 13 -34.93 16.55 2.33
C ASN A 13 -34.98 17.86 1.53
N ALA A 14 -36.16 18.26 1.05
CA ALA A 14 -36.33 19.52 0.30
C ALA A 14 -35.84 20.74 1.11
N ASP A 15 -35.87 20.62 2.44
CA ASP A 15 -35.33 21.60 3.37
C ASP A 15 -33.81 21.79 3.21
N ASP A 16 -33.04 20.73 2.92
CA ASP A 16 -31.57 20.80 2.78
C ASP A 16 -31.15 21.54 1.52
N GLU A 17 -31.86 21.35 0.41
CA GLU A 17 -31.58 22.09 -0.83
C GLU A 17 -31.85 23.59 -0.65
N SER A 18 -32.89 23.96 0.12
CA SER A 18 -33.16 25.38 0.43
C SER A 18 -32.01 26.04 1.22
N LEU A 19 -31.37 25.30 2.13
CA LEU A 19 -30.24 25.78 2.95
C LEU A 19 -28.95 25.96 2.14
N ARG A 20 -28.89 25.46 0.91
CA ARG A 20 -27.72 25.57 0.00
C ARG A 20 -27.84 26.72 -1.01
N THR A 21 -28.88 27.53 -0.88
CA THR A 21 -29.13 28.70 -1.73
C THR A 21 -29.20 29.96 -0.87
N VAL A 22 -28.84 31.12 -1.44
CA VAL A 22 -28.96 32.40 -0.73
C VAL A 22 -30.45 32.67 -0.48
N GLN A 23 -30.80 32.98 0.77
CA GLN A 23 -32.17 33.26 1.16
C GLN A 23 -32.38 34.76 1.43
N ASP A 24 -33.53 35.27 1.02
CA ASP A 24 -33.88 36.67 1.23
C ASP A 24 -33.97 36.98 2.74
N GLY A 25 -33.34 38.08 3.15
CA GLY A 25 -33.32 38.52 4.54
C GLY A 25 -32.33 37.79 5.44
N VAL A 26 -31.59 36.77 4.95
CA VAL A 26 -30.51 36.12 5.71
C VAL A 26 -29.23 36.95 5.62
N PRO A 27 -28.72 37.48 6.75
CA PRO A 27 -27.47 38.21 6.78
C PRO A 27 -26.29 37.36 6.29
N GLN A 28 -25.45 37.96 5.43
CA GLN A 28 -24.32 37.25 4.80
C GLN A 28 -23.02 37.54 5.55
N GLY A 29 -22.25 36.50 5.84
CA GLY A 29 -20.91 36.62 6.40
C GLY A 29 -19.89 37.18 5.43
N LYS A 30 -18.73 37.59 5.95
CA LYS A 30 -17.63 38.19 5.19
C LYS A 30 -16.50 37.17 4.99
N ILE A 31 -15.99 37.08 3.76
CA ILE A 31 -14.81 36.27 3.44
C ILE A 31 -13.59 37.19 3.23
N THR A 32 -12.50 36.91 3.93
CA THR A 32 -11.17 37.47 3.67
C THR A 32 -10.25 36.40 3.10
N LYS A 33 -9.34 36.77 2.20
CA LYS A 33 -8.38 35.84 1.57
C LYS A 33 -6.96 36.20 1.97
N GLY A 34 -6.09 35.20 2.04
CA GLY A 34 -4.67 35.37 2.35
C GLY A 34 -3.81 34.29 1.74
N VAL A 35 -2.50 34.46 1.91
CA VAL A 35 -1.45 33.52 1.50
C VAL A 35 -0.59 33.22 2.72
N PHE A 36 -0.21 31.97 2.89
CA PHE A 36 0.72 31.53 3.92
C PHE A 36 1.91 30.81 3.24
N ASP A 37 3.13 31.31 3.43
CA ASP A 37 4.35 30.83 2.78
C ASP A 37 5.58 30.74 3.70
N THR A 38 5.38 30.84 5.01
CA THR A 38 6.45 30.88 6.02
C THR A 38 6.45 29.64 6.92
N SER A 39 6.16 28.45 6.38
CA SER A 39 6.10 27.21 7.18
C SER A 39 7.48 26.68 7.52
N GLU A 40 7.71 26.32 8.78
CA GLU A 40 8.92 25.58 9.20
C GLU A 40 8.68 24.06 9.16
N ILE A 41 7.47 23.62 9.51
CA ILE A 41 7.06 22.21 9.49
C ILE A 41 6.98 21.64 8.06
N TYR A 42 6.56 22.47 7.10
CA TYR A 42 6.52 22.13 5.67
C TYR A 42 7.34 23.16 4.88
N PRO A 43 8.68 23.12 4.95
CA PRO A 43 9.54 24.17 4.44
C PRO A 43 9.36 24.39 2.93
N GLY A 44 9.36 25.65 2.53
CA GLY A 44 9.25 26.08 1.12
C GLY A 44 7.84 25.97 0.53
N THR A 45 6.83 25.56 1.32
CA THR A 45 5.44 25.50 0.86
C THR A 45 4.76 26.87 0.88
N ARG A 46 3.96 27.14 -0.15
CA ARG A 46 3.01 28.24 -0.26
C ARG A 46 1.60 27.67 -0.35
N ARG A 47 0.64 28.27 0.35
CA ARG A 47 -0.78 27.92 0.28
C ARG A 47 -1.68 29.15 0.37
N ASP A 48 -2.77 29.12 -0.40
CA ASP A 48 -3.82 30.14 -0.30
C ASP A 48 -4.85 29.70 0.76
N TYR A 49 -5.41 30.67 1.47
CA TYR A 49 -6.47 30.44 2.44
C TYR A 49 -7.55 31.52 2.39
N ALA A 50 -8.70 31.23 2.99
CA ALA A 50 -9.73 32.22 3.26
C ALA A 50 -10.35 32.02 4.64
N VAL A 51 -10.94 33.08 5.20
CA VAL A 51 -11.61 33.07 6.49
C VAL A 51 -12.99 33.67 6.31
N TYR A 52 -14.02 32.91 6.65
CA TYR A 52 -15.40 33.37 6.72
C TYR A 52 -15.75 33.74 8.16
N VAL A 53 -16.27 34.95 8.34
CA VAL A 53 -16.78 35.46 9.61
C VAL A 53 -18.28 35.70 9.44
N PRO A 54 -19.16 35.03 10.23
CA PRO A 54 -20.59 35.22 10.12
C PRO A 54 -20.99 36.63 10.54
N SER A 55 -22.06 37.18 9.98
CA SER A 55 -22.49 38.55 10.30
C SER A 55 -22.90 38.74 11.77
N GLN A 56 -23.27 37.63 12.43
CA GLN A 56 -23.68 37.53 13.83
C GLN A 56 -22.48 37.38 14.78
N TYR A 57 -21.25 37.45 14.28
CA TYR A 57 -20.05 37.39 15.11
C TYR A 57 -19.97 38.57 16.07
N ASP A 58 -19.78 38.25 17.35
CA ASP A 58 -19.57 39.20 18.45
C ASP A 58 -18.15 39.01 19.02
N PRO A 59 -17.26 40.02 18.96
CA PRO A 59 -15.90 39.91 19.48
C PRO A 59 -15.85 39.71 21.00
N GLU A 60 -16.93 39.97 21.75
CA GLU A 60 -16.98 39.69 23.19
C GLU A 60 -17.24 38.19 23.48
N SER A 61 -17.85 37.47 22.54
CA SER A 61 -18.28 36.07 22.70
C SER A 61 -17.51 35.13 21.75
N PRO A 62 -16.66 34.21 22.26
CA PRO A 62 -15.90 33.30 21.39
C PRO A 62 -16.80 32.50 20.45
N ALA A 63 -16.55 32.60 19.14
CA ALA A 63 -17.27 31.84 18.12
C ALA A 63 -16.82 30.37 18.07
N ASN A 64 -17.66 29.49 17.51
CA ASN A 64 -17.20 28.16 17.12
C ASN A 64 -16.16 28.28 15.99
N LEU A 65 -15.27 27.29 15.86
CA LEU A 65 -14.30 27.21 14.77
C LEU A 65 -14.53 25.96 13.94
N MET A 66 -14.51 26.09 12.61
CA MET A 66 -14.45 24.96 11.69
C MET A 66 -13.35 25.17 10.66
N VAL A 67 -12.43 24.21 10.53
CA VAL A 67 -11.32 24.28 9.57
C VAL A 67 -11.56 23.29 8.43
N PHE A 68 -11.51 23.77 7.19
CA PHE A 68 -11.73 22.98 5.98
C PHE A 68 -10.44 22.82 5.20
N MET A 69 -9.97 21.57 5.08
CA MET A 69 -8.92 21.14 4.17
C MET A 69 -9.45 21.15 2.72
N ASP A 70 -8.57 21.39 1.74
CA ASP A 70 -8.96 21.76 0.37
C ASP A 70 -9.94 22.95 0.35
N GLY A 71 -9.73 23.89 1.28
CA GLY A 71 -10.74 24.83 1.70
C GLY A 71 -11.33 25.69 0.59
N MET A 72 -10.58 26.02 -0.47
CA MET A 72 -11.13 26.80 -1.58
C MET A 72 -12.24 26.07 -2.33
N ASN A 73 -12.28 24.73 -2.29
CA ASN A 73 -13.41 23.98 -2.85
C ASN A 73 -14.67 24.11 -1.98
N TYR A 74 -14.51 24.21 -0.67
CA TYR A 74 -15.59 24.43 0.29
C TYR A 74 -16.14 25.87 0.25
N ALA A 75 -15.25 26.86 0.09
CA ALA A 75 -15.59 28.28 0.11
C ALA A 75 -16.35 28.80 -1.14
N LYS A 76 -16.35 28.03 -2.24
CA LYS A 76 -16.97 28.46 -3.51
C LYS A 76 -18.50 28.55 -3.38
N PRO A 77 -19.12 29.73 -3.56
CA PRO A 77 -20.57 29.90 -3.43
C PRO A 77 -21.37 29.18 -4.54
N ASN A 78 -20.75 28.95 -5.69
CA ASN A 78 -21.31 28.16 -6.80
C ASN A 78 -20.73 26.74 -6.88
N GLY A 79 -19.96 26.31 -5.87
CA GLY A 79 -19.39 24.97 -5.79
C GLY A 79 -20.40 23.93 -5.30
N SER A 80 -19.91 22.70 -5.06
CA SER A 80 -20.76 21.63 -4.53
C SER A 80 -21.13 21.85 -3.06
N PHE A 81 -20.19 22.35 -2.25
CA PHE A 81 -20.38 22.49 -0.79
C PHE A 81 -21.03 23.79 -0.37
N ARG A 82 -20.62 24.93 -0.96
CA ARG A 82 -21.19 26.26 -0.69
C ARG A 82 -21.23 26.61 0.80
N VAL A 83 -20.15 26.28 1.53
CA VAL A 83 -20.12 26.39 3.00
C VAL A 83 -20.57 27.77 3.51
N PRO A 84 -20.13 28.91 2.95
CA PRO A 84 -20.57 30.22 3.44
C PRO A 84 -22.10 30.39 3.45
N ILE A 85 -22.77 29.95 2.37
CA ILE A 85 -24.24 30.04 2.23
C ILE A 85 -24.93 29.13 3.25
N VAL A 86 -24.43 27.89 3.39
CA VAL A 86 -24.98 26.93 4.35
C VAL A 86 -24.82 27.43 5.78
N LEU A 87 -23.67 28.00 6.13
CA LEU A 87 -23.43 28.58 7.45
C LEU A 87 -24.33 29.79 7.71
N ASP A 88 -24.43 30.73 6.77
CA ASP A 88 -25.32 31.90 6.89
C ASP A 88 -26.76 31.48 7.21
N ASN A 89 -27.29 30.52 6.44
CA ASN A 89 -28.66 30.03 6.60
C ASN A 89 -28.86 29.26 7.93
N LEU A 90 -27.94 28.37 8.30
CA LEU A 90 -28.04 27.59 9.54
C LEU A 90 -27.90 28.48 10.79
N ILE A 91 -27.02 29.48 10.74
CA ILE A 91 -26.82 30.45 11.84
C ILE A 91 -28.05 31.35 11.97
N ALA A 92 -28.58 31.87 10.86
CA ALA A 92 -29.79 32.69 10.89
C ALA A 92 -31.02 31.93 11.41
N LYS A 93 -31.11 30.62 11.12
CA LYS A 93 -32.17 29.73 11.65
C LYS A 93 -31.96 29.37 13.13
N GLY A 94 -30.80 29.67 13.72
CA GLY A 94 -30.43 29.26 15.08
C GLY A 94 -30.13 27.76 15.22
N SER A 95 -29.99 27.04 14.11
CA SER A 95 -29.60 25.62 14.09
C SER A 95 -28.10 25.41 14.25
N LEU A 96 -27.31 26.49 14.14
CA LEU A 96 -25.87 26.49 14.36
C LEU A 96 -25.49 27.77 15.12
N PRO A 97 -24.66 27.70 16.19
CA PRO A 97 -24.11 28.91 16.82
C PRO A 97 -23.21 29.68 15.85
N PRO A 98 -22.93 30.99 16.09
CA PRO A 98 -21.96 31.74 15.29
C PRO A 98 -20.64 30.97 15.14
N THR A 99 -20.33 30.60 13.89
CA THR A 99 -19.21 29.72 13.55
C THR A 99 -18.32 30.40 12.52
N ILE A 100 -17.05 30.60 12.88
CA ILE A 100 -16.00 31.06 11.96
C ILE A 100 -15.46 29.85 11.20
N ALA A 101 -15.36 29.99 9.87
CA ALA A 101 -14.81 28.94 9.01
C ALA A 101 -13.46 29.37 8.42
N VAL A 102 -12.44 28.52 8.57
CA VAL A 102 -11.12 28.70 7.97
C VAL A 102 -10.96 27.70 6.83
N PHE A 103 -10.68 28.19 5.63
CA PHE A 103 -10.55 27.41 4.42
C PHE A 103 -9.08 27.39 4.00
N VAL A 104 -8.39 26.26 4.13
CA VAL A 104 -6.95 26.15 3.83
C VAL A 104 -6.72 25.16 2.68
N ASN A 105 -6.01 25.60 1.64
CA ASN A 105 -5.52 24.70 0.60
C ASN A 105 -4.24 23.98 1.07
N PRO A 106 -3.92 22.81 0.49
CA PRO A 106 -2.64 22.16 0.74
C PRO A 106 -1.47 23.01 0.25
N GLY A 107 -0.30 22.79 0.83
CA GLY A 107 0.95 23.40 0.38
C GLY A 107 1.33 22.99 -1.05
N THR A 108 1.87 23.96 -1.78
CA THR A 108 2.57 23.76 -3.05
C THR A 108 3.98 24.30 -2.89
N ILE A 109 4.99 23.60 -3.38
CA ILE A 109 6.37 24.10 -3.41
C ILE A 109 6.56 24.77 -4.77
N PRO A 110 6.68 26.11 -4.83
CA PRO A 110 6.85 26.81 -6.09
C PRO A 110 8.18 26.42 -6.74
N ALA A 111 8.15 26.17 -8.05
CA ALA A 111 9.38 26.04 -8.82
C ALA A 111 10.12 27.39 -8.87
N THR A 112 11.45 27.34 -8.83
CA THR A 112 12.32 28.53 -8.89
C THR A 112 13.20 28.56 -10.14
N LYS A 113 13.27 27.46 -10.89
CA LYS A 113 13.94 27.35 -12.20
C LYS A 113 12.97 27.63 -13.35
N PRO A 114 13.46 28.15 -14.50
CA PRO A 114 12.69 28.19 -15.74
C PRO A 114 12.19 26.78 -16.11
N ASP A 115 10.97 26.67 -16.64
CA ASP A 115 10.34 25.43 -17.13
C ASP A 115 10.08 24.31 -16.10
N ALA A 116 10.63 24.41 -14.89
CA ALA A 116 10.33 23.52 -13.78
C ALA A 116 8.91 23.72 -13.25
N ARG A 117 8.29 22.61 -12.82
CA ARG A 117 6.91 22.61 -12.33
C ARG A 117 6.85 22.74 -10.82
N SER A 118 5.91 23.54 -10.34
CA SER A 118 5.59 23.57 -8.91
C SER A 118 5.12 22.19 -8.45
N ARG A 119 5.64 21.71 -7.32
CA ARG A 119 5.32 20.39 -6.78
C ARG A 119 4.20 20.48 -5.75
N SER A 120 3.17 19.66 -5.90
CA SER A 120 2.14 19.54 -4.86
C SER A 120 2.70 18.85 -3.62
N ASN A 121 2.39 19.40 -2.44
CA ASN A 121 2.68 18.75 -1.15
C ASN A 121 1.43 18.08 -0.56
N ARG A 122 0.29 18.10 -1.28
CA ARG A 122 -1.03 17.69 -0.77
C ARG A 122 -1.02 16.30 -0.15
N SER A 123 -0.53 15.29 -0.86
CA SER A 123 -0.54 13.92 -0.31
C SER A 123 0.36 13.77 0.92
N PHE A 124 1.56 14.40 0.90
CA PHE A 124 2.47 14.36 2.04
C PHE A 124 1.90 15.09 3.27
N GLU A 125 1.19 16.20 3.07
CA GLU A 125 0.51 16.93 4.14
C GLU A 125 -0.73 16.19 4.67
N TYR A 126 -1.55 15.63 3.77
CA TYR A 126 -2.90 15.18 4.10
C TYR A 126 -3.02 13.68 4.38
N ASP A 127 -2.35 12.82 3.60
CA ASP A 127 -2.48 11.36 3.71
C ASP A 127 -1.48 10.76 4.69
N SER A 128 -0.44 11.49 5.09
CA SER A 128 0.54 11.01 6.08
C SER A 128 -0.08 10.94 7.47
N LEU A 129 0.13 9.82 8.14
CA LEU A 129 -0.26 9.64 9.54
C LEU A 129 0.66 10.43 10.49
N GLY A 130 0.18 10.66 11.71
CA GLY A 130 0.90 11.36 12.77
C GLY A 130 0.54 12.84 12.90
N ASP A 131 1.13 13.50 13.88
CA ASP A 131 0.72 14.83 14.36
C ASP A 131 1.28 16.00 13.55
N ARG A 132 2.12 15.76 12.53
CA ARG A 132 2.83 16.81 11.78
C ARG A 132 1.88 17.87 11.23
N TYR A 133 0.80 17.47 10.55
CA TYR A 133 -0.15 18.42 9.99
C TYR A 133 -0.97 19.13 11.08
N ALA A 134 -1.30 18.44 12.17
CA ALA A 134 -1.99 19.05 13.31
C ALA A 134 -1.12 20.15 13.95
N ASN A 135 0.16 19.87 14.16
CA ASN A 135 1.12 20.85 14.68
C ASN A 135 1.31 22.03 13.73
N PHE A 136 1.38 21.79 12.41
CA PHE A 136 1.36 22.87 11.41
C PHE A 136 0.12 23.75 11.55
N LEU A 137 -1.05 23.13 11.59
CA LEU A 137 -2.32 23.84 11.66
C LEU A 137 -2.40 24.70 12.93
N ILE A 138 -2.06 24.14 14.08
CA ILE A 138 -2.23 24.76 15.40
C ILE A 138 -1.15 25.81 15.67
N ASN A 139 0.12 25.49 15.38
CA ASN A 139 1.25 26.30 15.84
C ASN A 139 1.68 27.36 14.82
N GLU A 140 1.48 27.11 13.52
CA GLU A 140 1.93 28.03 12.46
C GLU A 140 0.76 28.75 11.79
N PHE A 141 -0.25 27.99 11.32
CA PHE A 141 -1.24 28.52 10.41
C PHE A 141 -2.41 29.24 11.08
N LEU A 142 -3.08 28.61 12.05
CA LEU A 142 -4.24 29.20 12.71
C LEU A 142 -3.95 30.52 13.43
N PRO A 143 -2.79 30.74 14.07
CA PRO A 143 -2.44 32.04 14.64
C PRO A 143 -2.45 33.17 13.60
N VAL A 144 -2.09 32.89 12.35
CA VAL A 144 -2.13 33.85 11.24
C VAL A 144 -3.54 34.00 10.69
N ALA A 145 -4.24 32.89 10.45
CA ALA A 145 -5.58 32.92 9.87
C ALA A 145 -6.62 33.55 10.80
N LEU A 146 -6.49 33.38 12.12
CA LEU A 146 -7.44 33.85 13.13
C LEU A 146 -7.02 35.16 13.79
N LYS A 147 -6.04 35.88 13.21
CA LYS A 147 -5.58 37.15 13.77
C LYS A 147 -6.77 38.10 13.96
N ASP A 148 -6.86 38.69 15.16
CA ASP A 148 -7.93 39.60 15.59
C ASP A 148 -9.34 38.98 15.70
N LEU A 149 -9.46 37.64 15.65
CA LEU A 149 -10.71 36.90 15.81
C LEU A 149 -10.72 36.09 17.11
N LYS A 150 -11.82 36.14 17.86
CA LYS A 150 -12.03 35.40 19.10
C LYS A 150 -12.81 34.12 18.81
N VAL A 151 -12.11 33.00 18.78
CA VAL A 151 -12.71 31.66 18.67
C VAL A 151 -12.60 30.91 19.99
N SER A 152 -13.55 30.01 20.25
CA SER A 152 -13.52 29.12 21.43
C SER A 152 -12.24 28.30 21.46
N THR A 153 -11.74 27.97 22.65
CA THR A 153 -10.66 26.99 22.88
C THR A 153 -11.16 25.62 23.30
N ASP A 154 -12.47 25.49 23.57
CA ASP A 154 -13.10 24.20 23.87
C ASP A 154 -13.10 23.30 22.62
N PRO A 155 -12.49 22.10 22.64
CA PRO A 155 -12.50 21.17 21.51
C PRO A 155 -13.91 20.75 21.07
N LYS A 156 -14.92 20.73 21.95
CA LYS A 156 -16.33 20.51 21.53
C LYS A 156 -16.87 21.63 20.65
N ARG A 157 -16.23 22.80 20.68
CA ARG A 157 -16.59 23.97 19.87
C ARG A 157 -15.67 24.16 18.65
N ARG A 158 -14.90 23.13 18.30
CA ARG A 158 -13.92 23.12 17.21
C ARG A 158 -14.05 21.89 16.34
N ALA A 159 -14.21 22.11 15.04
CA ALA A 159 -14.35 21.06 14.03
C ALA A 159 -13.28 21.15 12.95
N VAL A 160 -12.94 20.01 12.37
CA VAL A 160 -12.12 19.88 11.15
C VAL A 160 -12.90 19.11 10.10
N ALA A 161 -12.73 19.49 8.84
CA ALA A 161 -13.47 18.93 7.74
C ALA A 161 -12.63 18.82 6.47
N GLY A 162 -12.92 17.82 5.65
CA GLY A 162 -12.29 17.70 4.35
C GLY A 162 -12.89 16.63 3.47
N ILE A 163 -12.44 16.61 2.21
CA ILE A 163 -12.87 15.68 1.19
C ILE A 163 -11.67 14.87 0.68
N SER A 164 -11.83 13.56 0.41
CA SER A 164 -10.76 12.73 -0.13
C SER A 164 -9.53 12.74 0.81
N SER A 165 -8.32 13.08 0.34
CA SER A 165 -7.17 13.31 1.25
C SER A 165 -7.43 14.36 2.33
N GLY A 166 -8.23 15.39 2.06
CA GLY A 166 -8.66 16.32 3.10
C GLY A 166 -9.50 15.66 4.19
N GLY A 167 -10.27 14.61 3.86
CA GLY A 167 -11.13 13.88 4.79
C GLY A 167 -10.32 13.04 5.78
N ILE A 168 -9.34 12.28 5.30
CA ILE A 168 -8.37 11.59 6.18
C ILE A 168 -7.57 12.62 6.99
N CYS A 169 -7.12 13.72 6.38
CA CYS A 169 -6.38 14.77 7.09
C CYS A 169 -7.18 15.38 8.25
N ALA A 170 -8.47 15.67 8.03
CA ALA A 170 -9.37 16.13 9.08
C ALA A 170 -9.50 15.11 10.22
N PHE A 171 -9.67 13.83 9.88
CA PHE A 171 -9.67 12.77 10.89
C PHE A 171 -8.35 12.71 11.66
N THR A 172 -7.20 12.72 10.97
CA THR A 172 -5.86 12.70 11.56
C THR A 172 -5.66 13.85 12.55
N VAL A 173 -6.08 15.08 12.19
CA VAL A 173 -5.92 16.25 13.07
C VAL A 173 -6.66 16.06 14.39
N ALA A 174 -7.93 15.66 14.35
CA ALA A 174 -8.70 15.43 15.56
C ALA A 174 -8.24 14.17 16.32
N TRP A 175 -7.79 13.15 15.60
CA TRP A 175 -7.23 11.94 16.19
C TRP A 175 -5.97 12.25 17.00
N GLU A 176 -5.04 13.02 16.46
CA GLU A 176 -3.78 13.35 17.13
C GLU A 176 -3.94 14.46 18.17
N ARG A 177 -4.87 15.41 17.95
CA ARG A 177 -5.13 16.55 18.83
C ARG A 177 -6.61 16.64 19.24
N PRO A 178 -7.15 15.63 19.95
CA PRO A 178 -8.52 15.66 20.44
C PRO A 178 -8.73 16.73 21.51
N ASP A 179 -7.64 17.25 22.10
CA ASP A 179 -7.62 18.41 23.00
C ASP A 179 -7.89 19.73 22.26
N GLN A 180 -7.71 19.78 20.94
CA GLN A 180 -7.95 20.96 20.11
C GLN A 180 -9.19 20.84 19.23
N PHE A 181 -9.50 19.65 18.72
CA PHE A 181 -10.62 19.43 17.81
C PHE A 181 -11.42 18.20 18.22
N GLY A 182 -12.64 18.41 18.70
CA GLY A 182 -13.55 17.35 19.15
C GLY A 182 -14.52 16.87 18.06
N LYS A 183 -14.54 17.48 16.87
CA LYS A 183 -15.54 17.21 15.82
C LYS A 183 -14.88 17.04 14.45
N VAL A 184 -15.29 16.02 13.70
CA VAL A 184 -14.74 15.66 12.39
C VAL A 184 -15.86 15.51 11.37
N LEU A 185 -15.68 16.09 10.18
CA LEU A 185 -16.49 15.83 9.00
C LEU A 185 -15.61 15.32 7.85
N SER A 186 -15.77 14.06 7.47
CA SER A 186 -15.06 13.44 6.35
C SER A 186 -16.03 13.13 5.22
N HIS A 187 -15.79 13.72 4.05
CA HIS A 187 -16.46 13.35 2.80
C HIS A 187 -15.53 12.46 1.97
N ILE A 188 -16.00 11.28 1.58
CA ILE A 188 -15.30 10.31 0.72
C ILE A 188 -13.81 10.16 1.10
N GLY A 189 -13.53 9.96 2.39
CA GLY A 189 -12.18 10.09 2.95
C GLY A 189 -11.23 8.99 2.46
N SER A 190 -9.97 9.34 2.17
CA SER A 190 -8.97 8.40 1.60
C SER A 190 -8.34 7.45 2.63
N PHE A 191 -9.14 6.71 3.40
CA PHE A 191 -8.69 5.70 4.38
C PHE A 191 -8.09 4.41 3.74
N THR A 192 -7.58 4.55 2.52
CA THR A 192 -6.87 3.54 1.72
C THR A 192 -5.34 3.67 1.86
N ASN A 193 -4.56 2.85 1.14
CA ASN A 193 -3.10 2.85 1.21
C ASN A 193 -2.43 3.87 0.27
N ILE A 194 -2.73 5.16 0.46
CA ILE A 194 -1.94 6.25 -0.15
C ILE A 194 -0.64 6.43 0.62
N ARG A 195 -0.74 6.68 1.93
CA ARG A 195 0.38 6.82 2.88
C ARG A 195 0.11 6.18 4.25
N GLY A 196 -0.71 5.13 4.28
CA GLY A 196 -0.99 4.35 5.49
C GLY A 196 -2.38 4.49 6.09
N GLY A 197 -3.32 5.16 5.41
CA GLY A 197 -4.69 5.39 5.92
C GLY A 197 -5.45 4.11 6.31
N TRP A 198 -5.13 2.98 5.69
CA TRP A 198 -5.67 1.66 6.03
C TRP A 198 -5.42 1.21 7.48
N ALA A 199 -4.48 1.85 8.20
CA ALA A 199 -4.16 1.50 9.59
C ALA A 199 -5.19 2.04 10.61
N TYR A 200 -5.98 3.06 10.24
CA TYR A 200 -6.91 3.70 11.19
C TYR A 200 -7.95 2.77 11.81
N PRO A 201 -8.64 1.86 11.06
CA PRO A 201 -9.57 0.92 11.67
C PRO A 201 -8.94 0.11 12.81
N SER A 202 -7.72 -0.39 12.62
CA SER A 202 -6.95 -1.10 13.65
C SER A 202 -6.60 -0.21 14.84
N LEU A 203 -6.16 1.03 14.61
CA LEU A 203 -5.84 1.99 15.68
C LEU A 203 -7.08 2.37 16.51
N ILE A 204 -8.23 2.59 15.86
CA ILE A 204 -9.50 2.91 16.52
C ILE A 204 -9.95 1.74 17.39
N ARG A 205 -9.86 0.49 16.92
CA ARG A 205 -10.28 -0.69 17.71
C ARG A 205 -9.49 -0.83 19.01
N LYS A 206 -8.22 -0.40 19.03
CA LYS A 206 -7.37 -0.40 20.23
C LYS A 206 -7.85 0.58 21.32
N THR A 207 -8.65 1.58 20.99
CA THR A 207 -9.15 2.58 21.97
C THR A 207 -10.45 2.17 22.64
N LYS A 208 -11.00 0.97 22.40
CA LYS A 208 -12.29 0.52 22.95
C LYS A 208 -12.48 0.76 24.46
N SER A 209 -11.42 0.63 25.25
CA SER A 209 -11.50 0.87 26.71
C SER A 209 -11.49 2.34 27.10
N ASP A 210 -10.98 3.21 26.22
CA ASP A 210 -10.86 4.66 26.43
C ASP A 210 -10.89 5.39 25.06
N PRO A 211 -12.08 5.52 24.44
CA PRO A 211 -12.21 6.18 23.14
C PRO A 211 -11.80 7.64 23.22
N LYS A 212 -11.04 8.11 22.23
CA LYS A 212 -10.70 9.55 22.13
C LYS A 212 -11.99 10.38 22.07
N PRO A 213 -12.06 11.57 22.69
CA PRO A 213 -13.27 12.37 22.80
C PRO A 213 -13.56 13.14 21.51
N ILE A 214 -13.75 12.42 20.41
CA ILE A 214 -14.07 12.98 19.08
C ILE A 214 -15.41 12.43 18.57
N GLN A 215 -16.17 13.31 17.93
CA GLN A 215 -17.42 13.01 17.24
C GLN A 215 -17.17 13.04 15.72
N VAL A 216 -17.57 11.99 15.01
CA VAL A 216 -17.16 11.77 13.61
C VAL A 216 -18.34 11.60 12.68
N TYR A 217 -18.48 12.49 11.70
CA TYR A 217 -19.40 12.33 10.57
C TYR A 217 -18.63 11.84 9.35
N LEU A 218 -19.01 10.67 8.83
CA LEU A 218 -18.48 10.05 7.63
C LEU A 218 -19.56 10.03 6.55
N GLN A 219 -19.28 10.62 5.40
CA GLN A 219 -20.06 10.45 4.18
C GLN A 219 -19.20 9.74 3.14
N GLU A 220 -19.77 8.76 2.44
CA GLU A 220 -19.12 8.02 1.36
C GLU A 220 -20.09 7.79 0.20
N GLY A 221 -19.58 7.70 -1.04
CA GLY A 221 -20.34 7.35 -2.24
C GLY A 221 -20.34 5.84 -2.49
N ARG A 222 -21.46 5.29 -2.95
CA ARG A 222 -21.57 3.85 -3.30
C ARG A 222 -20.71 3.45 -4.49
N ASP A 223 -20.50 4.36 -5.42
CA ASP A 223 -19.76 4.15 -6.67
C ASP A 223 -18.39 4.87 -6.63
N ASP A 224 -17.83 5.08 -5.44
CA ASP A 224 -16.50 5.68 -5.27
C ASP A 224 -15.39 4.69 -5.67
N LEU A 225 -14.15 5.16 -5.73
CA LEU A 225 -13.03 4.54 -6.44
C LEU A 225 -12.62 3.17 -5.89
N SER A 226 -12.22 2.28 -6.80
CA SER A 226 -11.39 1.11 -6.49
C SER A 226 -10.09 1.14 -7.29
N ASN A 227 -9.08 1.82 -6.74
CA ASN A 227 -7.86 2.19 -7.46
C ASN A 227 -6.59 1.59 -6.85
N LEU A 228 -5.44 1.94 -7.41
CA LEU A 228 -4.09 1.58 -6.96
C LEU A 228 -3.89 1.61 -5.43
N HIS A 229 -4.61 2.45 -4.69
CA HIS A 229 -4.47 2.60 -3.25
C HIS A 229 -5.47 1.77 -2.43
N GLY A 230 -6.60 1.37 -3.00
CA GLY A 230 -7.62 0.53 -2.36
C GLY A 230 -9.04 0.79 -2.87
N ASN A 231 -10.00 0.13 -2.22
CA ASN A 231 -11.43 0.34 -2.44
C ASN A 231 -11.98 1.30 -1.38
N TRP A 232 -12.42 2.49 -1.81
CA TRP A 232 -12.79 3.60 -0.94
C TRP A 232 -14.09 3.35 -0.18
N PRO A 233 -15.17 2.84 -0.82
CA PRO A 233 -16.38 2.45 -0.11
C PRO A 233 -16.14 1.41 0.99
N LEU A 234 -15.32 0.39 0.71
CA LEU A 234 -14.96 -0.61 1.72
C LEU A 234 -14.10 -0.02 2.85
N ALA A 235 -13.19 0.90 2.54
CA ALA A 235 -12.36 1.56 3.56
C ALA A 235 -13.18 2.42 4.53
N ASN A 236 -14.14 3.21 4.02
CA ASN A 236 -15.01 4.02 4.88
C ASN A 236 -16.03 3.17 5.67
N ARG A 237 -16.49 2.03 5.12
CA ARG A 237 -17.26 1.04 5.88
C ARG A 237 -16.45 0.42 7.02
N ASP A 238 -15.16 0.13 6.80
CA ASP A 238 -14.27 -0.41 7.84
C ASP A 238 -14.03 0.62 8.96
N MET A 239 -13.85 1.89 8.60
CA MET A 239 -13.78 3.00 9.56
C MET A 239 -15.06 3.08 10.42
N ALA A 240 -16.24 3.05 9.79
CA ALA A 240 -17.52 3.07 10.50
C ALA A 240 -17.67 1.87 11.45
N ALA A 241 -17.29 0.66 11.00
CA ALA A 241 -17.31 -0.54 11.83
C ALA A 241 -16.35 -0.43 13.03
N ALA A 242 -15.15 0.12 12.82
CA ALA A 242 -14.18 0.34 13.90
C ALA A 242 -14.68 1.37 14.93
N LEU A 243 -15.26 2.49 14.48
CA LEU A 243 -15.84 3.51 15.35
C LEU A 243 -16.98 2.95 16.19
N GLN A 244 -17.87 2.16 15.59
CA GLN A 244 -18.93 1.44 16.30
C GLN A 244 -18.36 0.48 17.34
N PHE A 245 -17.39 -0.34 16.95
CA PHE A 245 -16.79 -1.35 17.82
C PHE A 245 -16.14 -0.72 19.07
N ALA A 246 -15.47 0.42 18.88
CA ALA A 246 -14.79 1.14 19.95
C ALA A 246 -15.72 2.07 20.75
N GLY A 247 -16.94 2.34 20.28
CA GLY A 247 -17.95 3.12 21.01
C GLY A 247 -17.86 4.64 20.80
N TYR A 248 -17.36 5.09 19.65
CA TYR A 248 -17.32 6.52 19.31
C TYR A 248 -18.71 7.07 18.99
N GLN A 249 -18.91 8.37 19.20
CA GLN A 249 -20.08 9.07 18.67
C GLN A 249 -19.87 9.32 17.18
N TYR A 250 -20.62 8.61 16.32
CA TYR A 250 -20.37 8.67 14.87
C TYR A 250 -21.64 8.60 14.03
N LYS A 251 -21.61 9.26 12.87
CA LYS A 251 -22.61 9.11 11.80
C LYS A 251 -21.92 8.58 10.55
N PHE A 252 -22.51 7.57 9.92
CA PHE A 252 -22.06 7.10 8.61
C PHE A 252 -23.21 7.15 7.60
N VAL A 253 -22.98 7.81 6.46
CA VAL A 253 -23.97 7.98 5.39
C VAL A 253 -23.36 7.52 4.06
N MET A 254 -23.95 6.47 3.48
CA MET A 254 -23.67 6.03 2.11
C MET A 254 -24.63 6.72 1.14
N THR A 255 -24.12 7.63 0.33
CA THR A 255 -24.86 8.34 -0.72
C THR A 255 -24.70 7.64 -2.07
N GLU A 256 -25.54 8.00 -3.04
CA GLU A 256 -25.31 7.60 -4.44
C GLU A 256 -24.05 8.27 -5.02
N GLY A 257 -23.59 7.83 -6.20
CA GLY A 257 -22.49 8.45 -6.94
C GLY A 257 -21.09 8.08 -6.46
N GLY A 258 -20.09 8.52 -7.23
CA GLY A 258 -18.67 8.25 -6.99
C GLY A 258 -17.87 9.45 -6.48
N HIS A 259 -16.58 9.51 -6.83
CA HIS A 259 -15.59 10.43 -6.25
C HIS A 259 -15.81 11.92 -6.56
N SER A 260 -16.81 12.51 -5.92
CA SER A 260 -17.29 13.87 -6.20
C SER A 260 -17.85 14.55 -4.97
N GLY A 261 -17.60 15.85 -4.83
CA GLY A 261 -18.18 16.66 -3.75
C GLY A 261 -19.69 16.93 -3.88
N GLN A 262 -20.36 16.47 -4.94
CA GLN A 262 -21.78 16.77 -5.16
C GLN A 262 -22.68 16.24 -4.03
N TRP A 263 -22.50 14.97 -3.65
CA TRP A 263 -23.31 14.35 -2.60
C TRP A 263 -22.91 14.81 -1.20
N GLY A 264 -21.61 14.88 -0.90
CA GLY A 264 -21.14 15.49 0.35
C GLY A 264 -21.65 16.93 0.52
N GLY A 265 -21.68 17.72 -0.55
CA GLY A 265 -22.23 19.06 -0.52
C GLY A 265 -23.74 19.14 -0.33
N LYS A 266 -24.50 18.13 -0.79
CA LYS A 266 -25.94 18.01 -0.56
C LYS A 266 -26.26 17.61 0.89
N GLU A 267 -25.49 16.69 1.45
CA GLU A 267 -25.61 16.23 2.83
C GLU A 267 -25.10 17.25 3.86
N LEU A 268 -24.32 18.26 3.42
CA LEU A 268 -23.64 19.19 4.31
C LEU A 268 -24.55 19.88 5.34
N PRO A 269 -25.76 20.39 5.01
CA PRO A 269 -26.63 21.01 6.03
C PRO A 269 -27.00 20.04 7.16
N SER A 270 -27.47 18.83 6.80
CA SER A 270 -27.77 17.76 7.75
C SER A 270 -26.54 17.31 8.54
N ALA A 271 -25.38 17.22 7.87
CA ALA A 271 -24.12 16.85 8.51
C ALA A 271 -23.69 17.87 9.58
N LEU A 272 -23.81 19.16 9.29
CA LEU A 272 -23.50 20.23 10.25
C LEU A 272 -24.49 20.23 11.43
N GLN A 273 -25.79 20.06 11.17
CA GLN A 273 -26.78 19.98 12.25
C GLN A 273 -26.52 18.79 13.18
N TRP A 274 -26.16 17.63 12.64
CA TRP A 274 -25.77 16.47 13.45
C TRP A 274 -24.48 16.73 14.23
N LEU A 275 -23.45 17.26 13.56
CA LEU A 275 -22.13 17.46 14.15
C LEU A 275 -22.16 18.47 15.32
N TRP A 276 -22.99 19.50 15.22
CA TRP A 276 -23.12 20.56 16.22
C TRP A 276 -24.26 20.34 17.23
N ASN A 277 -24.89 19.17 17.19
CA ASN A 277 -25.82 18.73 18.22
C ASN A 277 -25.11 17.74 19.15
N ASP A 278 -24.94 18.12 20.41
CA ASP A 278 -24.25 17.28 21.41
C ASP A 278 -25.09 16.05 21.82
N ASP A 279 -26.40 16.09 21.61
CA ASP A 279 -27.34 14.98 21.86
C ASP A 279 -27.55 14.09 20.63
N ALA A 280 -26.76 14.26 19.57
CA ALA A 280 -26.94 13.53 18.32
C ALA A 280 -26.67 12.02 18.48
N GLU A 281 -27.60 11.20 18.00
CA GLU A 281 -27.48 9.74 18.06
C GLU A 281 -26.44 9.20 17.07
N SER A 282 -25.68 8.20 17.52
CA SER A 282 -24.77 7.44 16.66
C SER A 282 -25.50 6.54 15.67
N THR A 283 -24.85 6.23 14.57
CA THR A 283 -25.26 5.13 13.70
C THR A 283 -25.11 3.79 14.44
N VAL A 284 -26.11 2.92 14.29
CA VAL A 284 -26.09 1.56 14.84
C VAL A 284 -26.34 0.57 13.71
N THR A 285 -25.32 -0.21 13.38
CA THR A 285 -25.41 -1.32 12.42
C THR A 285 -25.55 -2.62 13.20
N PRO A 286 -26.71 -3.31 13.11
CA PRO A 286 -26.92 -4.55 13.84
C PRO A 286 -26.07 -5.69 13.25
N PRO A 287 -25.71 -6.72 14.05
CA PRO A 287 -25.07 -7.92 13.53
C PRO A 287 -25.95 -8.60 12.48
N ALA A 288 -25.36 -9.02 11.35
CA ALA A 288 -26.10 -9.61 10.23
C ALA A 288 -26.41 -11.12 10.38
N SER A 289 -26.31 -11.71 11.57
CA SER A 289 -26.45 -13.17 11.75
C SER A 289 -27.91 -13.64 11.70
N THR A 290 -28.24 -14.44 10.70
CA THR A 290 -29.58 -15.06 10.49
C THR A 290 -29.61 -16.55 10.82
N LYS A 291 -28.46 -17.15 11.14
CA LYS A 291 -28.27 -18.58 11.49
C LYS A 291 -28.96 -19.55 10.51
N PRO A 292 -28.62 -19.54 9.21
CA PRO A 292 -29.23 -20.46 8.26
C PRO A 292 -28.90 -21.93 8.60
N GLU A 293 -29.74 -22.86 8.13
CA GLU A 293 -29.52 -24.29 8.30
C GLU A 293 -28.35 -24.78 7.43
N TRP A 294 -27.63 -25.80 7.92
CA TRP A 294 -26.55 -26.44 7.18
C TRP A 294 -26.98 -27.83 6.70
N GLU A 295 -26.67 -28.13 5.44
CA GLU A 295 -26.74 -29.47 4.88
C GLU A 295 -25.46 -29.78 4.10
N PRO A 296 -24.98 -31.04 4.08
CA PRO A 296 -23.83 -31.40 3.29
C PRO A 296 -24.17 -31.28 1.79
N HIS A 297 -23.25 -30.73 1.01
CA HIS A 297 -23.34 -30.75 -0.44
C HIS A 297 -23.50 -32.21 -0.96
N PRO A 298 -24.25 -32.50 -2.04
CA PRO A 298 -24.40 -33.85 -2.56
C PRO A 298 -23.08 -34.59 -2.83
N LEU A 299 -22.05 -33.89 -3.31
CA LEU A 299 -20.70 -34.44 -3.51
C LEU A 299 -19.90 -34.64 -2.21
N ALA A 300 -20.39 -34.17 -1.06
CA ALA A 300 -19.86 -34.46 0.26
C ALA A 300 -20.59 -35.64 0.94
N VAL A 301 -21.44 -36.36 0.19
CA VAL A 301 -22.09 -37.60 0.63
C VAL A 301 -21.40 -38.79 -0.04
N VAL A 302 -21.17 -39.85 0.73
CA VAL A 302 -20.47 -41.06 0.24
C VAL A 302 -21.28 -41.72 -0.85
N ASN A 303 -20.71 -41.82 -2.05
CA ASN A 303 -21.24 -42.60 -3.15
C ASN A 303 -20.57 -43.98 -3.17
N LYS A 304 -21.34 -45.03 -2.84
CA LYS A 304 -20.82 -46.41 -2.78
C LYS A 304 -20.33 -46.96 -4.13
N ASN A 305 -20.71 -46.32 -5.24
CA ASN A 305 -20.30 -46.72 -6.59
C ASN A 305 -19.01 -46.02 -7.04
N VAL A 306 -18.46 -45.11 -6.23
CA VAL A 306 -17.24 -44.37 -6.51
C VAL A 306 -16.06 -45.03 -5.78
N PRO A 307 -14.91 -45.27 -6.45
CA PRO A 307 -13.70 -45.74 -5.80
C PRO A 307 -13.29 -44.82 -4.64
N GLN A 308 -13.09 -45.41 -3.46
CA GLN A 308 -12.78 -44.67 -2.23
C GLN A 308 -11.27 -44.69 -1.99
N GLY A 309 -10.67 -43.52 -1.80
CA GLY A 309 -9.29 -43.37 -1.36
C GLY A 309 -9.11 -43.78 0.10
N LYS A 310 -7.87 -43.68 0.57
CA LYS A 310 -7.48 -44.06 1.92
C LYS A 310 -6.79 -42.90 2.63
N VAL A 311 -7.19 -42.64 3.87
CA VAL A 311 -6.48 -41.73 4.78
C VAL A 311 -5.50 -42.54 5.62
N GLU A 312 -4.24 -42.15 5.61
CA GLU A 312 -3.16 -42.74 6.38
C GLU A 312 -2.69 -41.75 7.45
N SER A 313 -2.82 -42.13 8.72
CA SER A 313 -2.21 -41.35 9.82
C SER A 313 -0.71 -41.53 9.78
N MET A 314 0.02 -40.42 9.87
CA MET A 314 1.48 -40.43 9.88
C MET A 314 2.01 -40.35 11.33
N PRO A 315 3.24 -40.80 11.60
CA PRO A 315 3.89 -40.54 12.88
C PRO A 315 3.93 -39.04 13.18
N PRO A 316 3.74 -38.61 14.44
CA PRO A 316 3.80 -37.20 14.81
C PRO A 316 5.08 -36.52 14.33
N TRP A 317 4.95 -35.32 13.78
CA TRP A 317 6.08 -34.57 13.22
C TRP A 317 6.70 -33.63 14.23
N HIS A 318 8.04 -33.56 14.24
CA HIS A 318 8.83 -32.61 15.01
C HIS A 318 9.53 -31.66 14.04
N SER A 319 9.28 -30.36 14.17
CA SER A 319 9.82 -29.36 13.25
C SER A 319 11.13 -28.76 13.75
N GLU A 320 12.05 -28.50 12.83
CA GLU A 320 13.27 -27.72 13.07
C GLU A 320 12.99 -26.23 12.90
N ILE A 321 12.20 -25.86 11.88
CA ILE A 321 11.79 -24.48 11.58
C ILE A 321 10.88 -23.94 12.68
N PHE A 322 9.89 -24.73 13.11
CA PHE A 322 9.06 -24.42 14.27
C PHE A 322 9.55 -25.24 15.46
N GLY A 323 10.72 -24.86 15.98
CA GLY A 323 11.40 -25.55 17.07
C GLY A 323 10.50 -25.85 18.27
N ASN A 324 10.80 -26.97 18.94
CA ASN A 324 10.08 -27.47 20.11
C ASN A 324 8.58 -27.80 19.91
N THR A 325 8.11 -27.89 18.67
CA THR A 325 6.73 -28.30 18.38
C THR A 325 6.60 -29.80 18.08
N ILE A 326 5.40 -30.32 18.32
CA ILE A 326 4.93 -31.62 17.84
C ILE A 326 3.56 -31.44 17.17
N ARG A 327 3.29 -32.13 16.07
CA ARG A 327 2.02 -32.03 15.34
C ARG A 327 1.55 -33.37 14.79
N ASP A 328 0.24 -33.51 14.74
CA ASP A 328 -0.44 -34.65 14.13
C ASP A 328 -0.70 -34.34 12.66
N TRP A 329 -0.57 -35.34 11.79
CA TRP A 329 -0.81 -35.17 10.36
C TRP A 329 -1.18 -36.48 9.68
N SER A 330 -1.77 -36.38 8.49
CA SER A 330 -2.20 -37.54 7.72
C SER A 330 -2.22 -37.24 6.23
N ILE A 331 -2.21 -38.30 5.44
CA ILE A 331 -2.21 -38.23 3.97
C ILE A 331 -3.43 -38.97 3.45
N TYR A 332 -4.21 -38.32 2.59
CA TYR A 332 -5.21 -39.00 1.76
C TYR A 332 -4.59 -39.36 0.41
N VAL A 333 -4.76 -40.62 0.01
CA VAL A 333 -4.35 -41.14 -1.28
C VAL A 333 -5.60 -41.59 -2.04
N PRO A 334 -5.88 -41.03 -3.23
CA PRO A 334 -7.05 -41.42 -4.01
C PRO A 334 -6.90 -42.84 -4.53
N ALA A 335 -8.01 -43.56 -4.71
CA ALA A 335 -8.00 -44.92 -5.25
C ALA A 335 -7.38 -45.01 -6.66
N GLN A 336 -7.41 -43.89 -7.39
CA GLN A 336 -6.90 -43.72 -8.75
C GLN A 336 -5.40 -43.36 -8.78
N TYR A 337 -4.73 -43.25 -7.63
CA TYR A 337 -3.30 -42.97 -7.58
C TYR A 337 -2.49 -44.04 -8.32
N ASN A 338 -1.54 -43.59 -9.13
CA ASN A 338 -0.63 -44.46 -9.89
C ASN A 338 0.78 -43.90 -9.78
N ALA A 339 1.69 -44.64 -9.14
CA ALA A 339 3.07 -44.20 -8.91
C ALA A 339 3.87 -43.89 -10.19
N SER A 340 3.45 -44.39 -11.36
CA SER A 340 4.07 -44.07 -12.65
C SER A 340 3.70 -42.69 -13.20
N LYS A 341 2.70 -42.02 -12.62
CA LYS A 341 2.26 -40.66 -13.00
C LYS A 341 2.29 -39.74 -11.78
N PRO A 342 2.89 -38.55 -11.87
CA PRO A 342 2.86 -37.62 -10.76
C PRO A 342 1.41 -37.21 -10.43
N ALA A 343 1.03 -37.30 -9.16
CA ALA A 343 -0.27 -36.87 -8.67
C ALA A 343 -0.29 -35.37 -8.38
N ALA A 344 -1.47 -34.75 -8.49
CA ALA A 344 -1.69 -33.42 -7.94
C ALA A 344 -1.56 -33.45 -6.41
N LEU A 345 -1.27 -32.30 -5.81
CA LEU A 345 -1.13 -32.12 -4.37
C LEU A 345 -2.14 -31.06 -3.88
N MET A 346 -2.77 -31.33 -2.74
CA MET A 346 -3.44 -30.28 -1.97
C MET A 346 -3.11 -30.34 -0.48
N VAL A 347 -2.60 -29.25 0.09
CA VAL A 347 -2.27 -29.14 1.51
C VAL A 347 -3.41 -28.45 2.26
N PHE A 348 -3.80 -28.99 3.42
CA PHE A 348 -4.84 -28.43 4.28
C PHE A 348 -4.34 -28.18 5.71
N GLN A 349 -4.52 -26.95 6.17
CA GLN A 349 -4.36 -26.57 7.58
C GLN A 349 -5.55 -27.06 8.43
N ASP A 350 -5.35 -27.17 9.74
CA ASP A 350 -6.33 -27.75 10.68
C ASP A 350 -6.81 -29.14 10.20
N GLY A 351 -5.85 -29.96 9.76
CA GLY A 351 -6.06 -31.19 9.00
C GLY A 351 -7.04 -32.20 9.61
N GLU A 352 -7.11 -32.33 10.94
CA GLU A 352 -8.07 -33.24 11.58
C GLU A 352 -9.52 -32.91 11.22
N ARG A 353 -9.88 -31.62 11.18
CA ARG A 353 -11.24 -31.18 10.84
C ARG A 353 -11.56 -31.39 9.36
N MET A 354 -10.54 -31.22 8.53
CA MET A 354 -10.66 -31.31 7.07
C MET A 354 -10.86 -32.76 6.61
N ARG A 355 -10.15 -33.70 7.24
CA ARG A 355 -10.21 -35.14 6.88
C ARG A 355 -11.43 -35.89 7.45
N ASP A 356 -12.14 -35.32 8.42
CA ASP A 356 -13.28 -35.99 9.06
C ASP A 356 -14.47 -36.14 8.10
N THR A 357 -14.74 -37.38 7.67
CA THR A 357 -15.84 -37.73 6.76
C THR A 357 -17.22 -37.64 7.41
N LYS A 358 -17.29 -37.50 8.74
CA LYS A 358 -18.53 -37.23 9.49
C LYS A 358 -18.69 -35.76 9.84
N GLY A 359 -17.65 -34.95 9.65
CA GLY A 359 -17.63 -33.52 9.90
C GLY A 359 -18.33 -32.70 8.82
N ARG A 360 -18.04 -31.39 8.82
CA ARG A 360 -18.56 -30.43 7.83
C ARG A 360 -17.86 -30.57 6.48
N TRP A 361 -16.52 -30.59 6.48
CA TRP A 361 -15.68 -30.53 5.28
C TRP A 361 -15.69 -31.80 4.42
N ARG A 362 -15.55 -32.97 5.06
CA ARG A 362 -15.62 -34.30 4.40
C ARG A 362 -14.71 -34.40 3.17
N ILE A 363 -13.51 -33.83 3.22
CA ILE A 363 -12.63 -33.68 2.04
C ILE A 363 -12.33 -35.01 1.34
N PRO A 364 -12.02 -36.13 2.03
CA PRO A 364 -11.80 -37.40 1.35
C PRO A 364 -12.98 -37.82 0.46
N THR A 365 -14.21 -37.67 0.95
CA THR A 365 -15.43 -38.01 0.20
C THR A 365 -15.66 -37.08 -0.99
N VAL A 366 -15.40 -35.79 -0.82
CA VAL A 366 -15.47 -34.82 -1.92
C VAL A 366 -14.44 -35.15 -3.00
N PHE A 367 -13.21 -35.46 -2.59
CA PHE A 367 -12.13 -35.82 -3.50
C PHE A 367 -12.43 -37.10 -4.26
N ASP A 368 -12.89 -38.16 -3.58
CA ASP A 368 -13.30 -39.41 -4.23
C ASP A 368 -14.32 -39.15 -5.35
N ASN A 369 -15.38 -38.39 -5.04
CA ASN A 369 -16.44 -38.09 -5.98
C ASN A 369 -15.96 -37.22 -7.16
N LEU A 370 -15.20 -36.16 -6.89
CA LEU A 370 -14.70 -35.26 -7.94
C LEU A 370 -13.67 -35.95 -8.85
N ILE A 371 -12.74 -36.73 -8.29
CA ILE A 371 -11.75 -37.48 -9.06
C ILE A 371 -12.43 -38.52 -9.96
N ALA A 372 -13.42 -39.24 -9.43
CA ALA A 372 -14.16 -40.22 -10.23
C ALA A 372 -15.00 -39.59 -11.35
N SER A 373 -15.50 -38.38 -11.15
CA SER A 373 -16.22 -37.63 -12.19
C SER A 373 -15.33 -36.98 -13.25
N GLY A 374 -14.03 -36.85 -12.98
CA GLY A 374 -13.08 -36.14 -13.86
C GLY A 374 -13.00 -34.63 -13.62
N ASP A 375 -13.80 -34.10 -12.69
CA ASP A 375 -13.78 -32.68 -12.29
C ASP A 375 -12.51 -32.27 -11.51
N MET A 376 -11.74 -33.24 -11.03
CA MET A 376 -10.45 -33.04 -10.38
C MET A 376 -9.46 -34.12 -10.84
N PRO A 377 -8.17 -33.81 -11.10
CA PRO A 377 -7.17 -34.85 -11.34
C PRO A 377 -6.97 -35.71 -10.08
N PRO A 378 -6.35 -36.91 -10.19
CA PRO A 378 -5.93 -37.67 -9.01
C PRO A 378 -5.03 -36.81 -8.10
N THR A 379 -5.57 -36.41 -6.95
CA THR A 379 -4.94 -35.48 -6.01
C THR A 379 -4.69 -36.17 -4.67
N ILE A 380 -3.44 -36.15 -4.21
CA ILE A 380 -3.06 -36.51 -2.85
C ILE A 380 -3.28 -35.31 -1.95
N ALA A 381 -3.95 -35.52 -0.80
CA ALA A 381 -4.19 -34.47 0.17
C ALA A 381 -3.30 -34.66 1.41
N VAL A 382 -2.65 -33.59 1.86
CA VAL A 382 -1.85 -33.58 3.09
C VAL A 382 -2.61 -32.76 4.13
N PHE A 383 -3.03 -33.41 5.22
CA PHE A 383 -3.78 -32.80 6.32
C PHE A 383 -2.84 -32.55 7.49
N LEU A 384 -2.55 -31.28 7.79
CA LEU A 384 -1.61 -30.87 8.83
C LEU A 384 -2.33 -30.12 9.96
N ASP A 385 -2.21 -30.63 11.18
CA ASP A 385 -2.58 -29.85 12.36
C ASP A 385 -1.46 -28.87 12.75
N PRO A 386 -1.79 -27.75 13.40
CA PRO A 386 -0.79 -26.79 13.87
C PRO A 386 0.11 -27.38 14.96
N GLY A 387 1.35 -26.91 15.04
CA GLY A 387 2.31 -27.29 16.07
C GLY A 387 1.81 -27.05 17.50
N HIS A 388 2.04 -28.01 18.38
CA HIS A 388 1.89 -27.87 19.83
C HIS A 388 3.27 -27.81 20.49
N ASP A 389 3.50 -26.77 21.27
CA ASP A 389 4.72 -26.59 22.05
C ASP A 389 4.79 -27.65 23.15
N LYS A 390 5.83 -28.50 23.10
CA LYS A 390 5.99 -29.63 24.03
C LYS A 390 6.11 -29.19 25.49
N SER A 391 6.46 -27.93 25.75
CA SER A 391 6.55 -27.38 27.11
C SER A 391 5.19 -26.97 27.70
N LYS A 392 4.13 -26.88 26.88
CA LYS A 392 2.81 -26.39 27.30
C LYS A 392 1.83 -27.54 27.49
N PRO A 393 0.92 -27.47 28.49
CA PRO A 393 -0.14 -28.46 28.62
C PRO A 393 -1.09 -28.36 27.43
N ARG A 394 -1.42 -29.51 26.81
CA ARG A 394 -2.39 -29.56 25.70
C ARG A 394 -3.81 -29.41 26.27
N LYS A 395 -4.53 -28.36 25.86
CA LYS A 395 -5.92 -28.11 26.28
C LYS A 395 -6.89 -28.67 25.23
N GLY A 396 -7.30 -29.92 25.41
CA GLY A 396 -8.12 -30.63 24.41
C GLY A 396 -7.36 -30.78 23.09
N ARG A 397 -8.01 -30.44 21.97
CA ARG A 397 -7.42 -30.49 20.62
C ARG A 397 -6.73 -29.18 20.18
N LYS A 398 -6.64 -28.17 21.05
CA LYS A 398 -6.04 -26.88 20.70
C LYS A 398 -4.51 -26.96 20.77
N SER A 399 -3.86 -26.76 19.63
CA SER A 399 -2.41 -26.60 19.59
C SER A 399 -2.01 -25.17 19.97
N SER A 400 -0.92 -25.04 20.73
CA SER A 400 -0.47 -23.74 21.24
C SER A 400 0.13 -22.81 20.18
N ASN A 401 0.56 -23.32 19.02
CA ASN A 401 1.29 -22.54 18.02
C ASN A 401 0.42 -22.08 16.83
N ARG A 402 -0.88 -22.45 16.78
CA ARG A 402 -1.74 -22.21 15.61
C ARG A 402 -1.68 -20.77 15.07
N GLY A 403 -1.89 -19.77 15.93
CA GLY A 403 -1.89 -18.38 15.48
C GLY A 403 -0.51 -17.87 15.04
N PHE A 404 0.56 -18.38 15.65
CA PHE A 404 1.92 -18.02 15.26
C PHE A 404 2.31 -18.65 13.92
N GLU A 405 1.98 -19.92 13.70
CA GLU A 405 2.29 -20.62 12.44
C GLU A 405 1.44 -20.11 11.27
N TYR A 406 0.17 -19.79 11.51
CA TYR A 406 -0.78 -19.54 10.43
C TYR A 406 -0.97 -18.06 10.11
N ASP A 407 -1.01 -17.17 11.10
CA ASP A 407 -1.33 -15.76 10.88
C ASP A 407 -0.08 -14.88 10.66
N SER A 408 1.14 -15.40 10.87
CA SER A 408 2.38 -14.66 10.62
C SER A 408 2.71 -14.60 9.12
N LEU A 409 3.04 -13.40 8.63
CA LEU A 409 3.47 -13.19 7.24
C LEU A 409 4.90 -13.70 7.00
N GLY A 410 5.28 -13.84 5.73
CA GLY A 410 6.61 -14.26 5.30
C GLY A 410 6.73 -15.76 5.05
N ASP A 411 7.93 -16.18 4.65
CA ASP A 411 8.17 -17.51 4.06
C ASP A 411 8.22 -18.68 5.04
N ARG A 412 8.18 -18.42 6.36
CA ARG A 412 8.53 -19.42 7.39
C ARG A 412 7.66 -20.68 7.29
N TYR A 413 6.35 -20.51 7.08
CA TYR A 413 5.46 -21.67 6.91
C TYR A 413 5.64 -22.34 5.55
N SER A 414 5.97 -21.58 4.49
CA SER A 414 6.29 -22.16 3.18
C SER A 414 7.54 -23.06 3.27
N ARG A 415 8.61 -22.57 3.89
CA ARG A 415 9.82 -23.36 4.17
C ARG A 415 9.51 -24.60 5.00
N PHE A 416 8.66 -24.49 6.03
CA PHE A 416 8.21 -25.67 6.78
C PHE A 416 7.56 -26.74 5.88
N LEU A 417 6.72 -26.34 4.92
CA LEU A 417 6.15 -27.31 3.98
C LEU A 417 7.20 -27.88 3.03
N LEU A 418 8.02 -27.03 2.42
CA LEU A 418 8.93 -27.38 1.34
C LEU A 418 10.20 -28.10 1.81
N GLU A 419 10.72 -27.76 2.99
CA GLU A 419 11.97 -28.30 3.53
C GLU A 419 11.72 -29.51 4.45
N GLU A 420 10.56 -29.61 5.09
CA GLU A 420 10.29 -30.66 6.09
C GLU A 420 9.19 -31.64 5.64
N ILE A 421 7.98 -31.15 5.36
CA ILE A 421 6.82 -32.04 5.19
C ILE A 421 6.77 -32.70 3.81
N LEU A 422 6.84 -31.91 2.73
CA LEU A 422 6.70 -32.43 1.37
C LEU A 422 7.82 -33.43 1.01
N PRO A 423 9.10 -33.22 1.38
CA PRO A 423 10.13 -34.23 1.18
C PRO A 423 9.81 -35.57 1.87
N GLU A 424 9.14 -35.56 3.02
CA GLU A 424 8.71 -36.79 3.69
C GLU A 424 7.58 -37.49 2.91
N VAL A 425 6.64 -36.72 2.34
CA VAL A 425 5.56 -37.29 1.50
C VAL A 425 6.13 -37.90 0.22
N GLU A 426 7.09 -37.22 -0.41
CA GLU A 426 7.72 -37.62 -1.67
C GLU A 426 8.56 -38.91 -1.55
N LYS A 427 8.97 -39.31 -0.35
CA LYS A 427 9.58 -40.64 -0.10
C LYS A 427 8.65 -41.80 -0.46
N LYS A 428 7.33 -41.60 -0.37
CA LYS A 428 6.32 -42.65 -0.59
C LYS A 428 5.46 -42.41 -1.82
N TYR A 429 5.25 -41.16 -2.22
CA TYR A 429 4.31 -40.81 -3.29
C TYR A 429 4.94 -39.93 -4.36
N ASN A 430 4.66 -40.23 -5.63
CA ASN A 430 5.07 -39.44 -6.78
C ASN A 430 4.13 -38.23 -6.92
N LEU A 431 4.62 -37.05 -6.52
CA LEU A 431 3.89 -35.78 -6.61
C LEU A 431 4.39 -34.97 -7.82
N SER A 432 3.49 -34.22 -8.44
CA SER A 432 3.87 -33.28 -9.50
C SER A 432 4.71 -32.14 -8.94
N ASP A 433 5.72 -31.73 -9.68
CA ASP A 433 6.52 -30.51 -9.50
C ASP A 433 5.91 -29.30 -10.24
N ASP A 434 4.90 -29.50 -11.08
CA ASP A 434 4.16 -28.41 -11.72
C ASP A 434 3.37 -27.64 -10.64
N PRO A 435 3.64 -26.35 -10.42
CA PRO A 435 2.91 -25.56 -9.43
C PRO A 435 1.42 -25.38 -9.78
N ASN A 436 1.01 -25.57 -11.03
CA ASN A 436 -0.40 -25.65 -11.39
C ASN A 436 -1.05 -26.95 -10.89
N MET A 437 -0.28 -27.99 -10.55
CA MET A 437 -0.78 -29.22 -9.95
C MET A 437 -0.70 -29.20 -8.41
N ARG A 438 -0.39 -28.05 -7.81
CA ARG A 438 -0.24 -27.86 -6.36
C ARG A 438 -1.21 -26.80 -5.84
N ALA A 439 -2.05 -27.22 -4.89
CA ALA A 439 -3.03 -26.38 -4.22
C ALA A 439 -2.80 -26.37 -2.70
N ILE A 440 -3.33 -25.35 -2.04
CA ILE A 440 -3.32 -25.23 -0.58
C ILE A 440 -4.61 -24.56 -0.13
N GLY A 441 -5.15 -24.95 1.02
CA GLY A 441 -6.42 -24.42 1.46
C GLY A 441 -6.69 -24.53 2.95
N GLY A 442 -7.52 -23.61 3.43
CA GLY A 442 -7.90 -23.60 4.83
C GLY A 442 -9.09 -22.70 5.13
N SER A 443 -9.39 -22.59 6.41
CA SER A 443 -10.43 -21.71 6.92
C SER A 443 -9.93 -20.87 8.10
N SER A 444 -10.41 -19.64 8.24
CA SER A 444 -9.94 -18.72 9.29
C SER A 444 -8.42 -18.51 9.17
N SER A 445 -7.64 -18.68 10.25
CA SER A 445 -6.16 -18.64 10.17
C SER A 445 -5.57 -19.62 9.13
N GLY A 446 -6.20 -20.77 8.90
CA GLY A 446 -5.73 -21.69 7.85
C GLY A 446 -5.83 -21.08 6.45
N ALA A 447 -6.79 -20.20 6.20
CA ALA A 447 -6.98 -19.56 4.91
C ALA A 447 -5.91 -18.48 4.62
N ILE A 448 -5.58 -17.63 5.60
CA ILE A 448 -4.47 -16.69 5.46
C ILE A 448 -3.14 -17.44 5.33
N CYS A 449 -2.94 -18.53 6.07
CA CYS A 449 -1.76 -19.39 5.94
C CYS A 449 -1.61 -19.94 4.52
N ALA A 450 -2.69 -20.47 3.95
CA ALA A 450 -2.73 -20.95 2.57
C ALA A 450 -2.37 -19.85 1.56
N PHE A 451 -2.94 -18.66 1.73
CA PHE A 451 -2.61 -17.51 0.89
C PHE A 451 -1.14 -17.08 1.03
N THR A 452 -0.63 -16.98 2.27
CA THR A 452 0.77 -16.64 2.56
C THR A 452 1.74 -17.59 1.86
N VAL A 453 1.51 -18.90 1.92
CA VAL A 453 2.38 -19.89 1.24
C VAL A 453 2.41 -19.67 -0.27
N ALA A 454 1.23 -19.55 -0.91
CA ALA A 454 1.18 -19.31 -2.34
C ALA A 454 1.77 -17.95 -2.72
N TRP A 455 1.59 -16.93 -1.87
CA TRP A 455 2.18 -15.62 -2.05
C TRP A 455 3.70 -15.66 -2.00
N GLU A 456 4.30 -16.31 -1.00
CA GLU A 456 5.76 -16.37 -0.84
C GLU A 456 6.44 -17.39 -1.75
N SER A 457 5.71 -18.40 -2.24
CA SER A 457 6.25 -19.45 -3.12
C SER A 457 5.31 -19.76 -4.31
N PRO A 458 5.09 -18.78 -5.21
CA PRO A 458 4.20 -18.91 -6.37
C PRO A 458 4.74 -19.87 -7.45
N ASP A 459 6.02 -20.21 -7.36
CA ASP A 459 6.69 -21.26 -8.13
C ASP A 459 6.39 -22.67 -7.59
N GLN A 460 5.80 -22.79 -6.40
CA GLN A 460 5.43 -24.06 -5.77
C GLN A 460 3.91 -24.25 -5.64
N PHE A 461 3.15 -23.21 -5.27
CA PHE A 461 1.70 -23.30 -5.08
C PHE A 461 0.97 -22.19 -5.85
N ARG A 462 0.06 -22.57 -6.76
CA ARG A 462 -0.70 -21.61 -7.57
C ARG A 462 -2.21 -21.65 -7.35
N LYS A 463 -2.72 -22.51 -6.48
CA LYS A 463 -4.16 -22.64 -6.22
C LYS A 463 -4.43 -22.50 -4.73
N VAL A 464 -5.27 -21.54 -4.36
CA VAL A 464 -5.60 -21.22 -2.96
C VAL A 464 -7.11 -21.39 -2.73
N TYR A 465 -7.47 -22.14 -1.70
CA TYR A 465 -8.83 -22.15 -1.15
C TYR A 465 -8.87 -21.41 0.19
N SER A 466 -9.73 -20.39 0.28
CA SER A 466 -9.92 -19.56 1.47
C SER A 466 -11.38 -19.55 1.89
N ASN A 467 -11.66 -19.91 3.15
CA ASN A 467 -12.98 -19.76 3.77
C ASN A 467 -12.89 -18.91 5.04
N VAL A 468 -13.70 -17.84 5.13
CA VAL A 468 -13.76 -16.91 6.27
C VAL A 468 -12.36 -16.46 6.71
N GLY A 469 -11.53 -16.03 5.75
CA GLY A 469 -10.09 -15.85 5.96
C GLY A 469 -9.76 -14.72 6.92
N SER A 470 -8.75 -14.93 7.78
CA SER A 470 -8.36 -13.96 8.81
C SER A 470 -7.44 -12.84 8.29
N PHE A 471 -7.82 -12.18 7.19
CA PHE A 471 -7.10 -11.05 6.58
C PHE A 471 -7.28 -9.73 7.37
N VAL A 472 -7.30 -9.83 8.69
CA VAL A 472 -7.42 -8.74 9.66
C VAL A 472 -6.12 -8.58 10.44
N ASN A 473 -6.04 -7.59 11.33
CA ASN A 473 -4.84 -7.31 12.11
C ASN A 473 -4.60 -8.30 13.26
N LEU A 474 -4.70 -9.62 13.00
CA LEU A 474 -4.20 -10.61 13.94
C LEU A 474 -2.69 -10.45 14.06
N ARG A 475 -1.92 -10.65 12.99
CA ARG A 475 -0.45 -10.51 12.96
C ARG A 475 0.01 -9.81 11.69
N GLY A 476 -0.71 -8.75 11.29
CA GLY A 476 -0.48 -8.00 10.05
C GLY A 476 -1.21 -8.52 8.81
N GLY A 477 -2.23 -9.38 8.96
CA GLY A 477 -2.98 -9.93 7.82
C GLY A 477 -3.75 -8.89 7.00
N ASP A 478 -4.08 -7.76 7.60
CA ASP A 478 -4.72 -6.59 6.97
C ASP A 478 -3.85 -5.91 5.90
N LEU A 479 -2.54 -6.19 5.89
CA LEU A 479 -1.60 -5.68 4.90
C LEU A 479 -1.76 -6.28 3.51
N TYR A 480 -2.27 -7.51 3.38
CA TYR A 480 -2.27 -8.20 2.09
C TYR A 480 -3.04 -7.46 1.00
N SER A 481 -4.19 -6.87 1.34
CA SER A 481 -4.98 -6.05 0.40
C SER A 481 -4.15 -4.91 -0.21
N SER A 482 -3.25 -4.32 0.58
CA SER A 482 -2.33 -3.25 0.14
C SER A 482 -1.12 -3.79 -0.62
N LEU A 483 -0.54 -4.91 -0.18
CA LEU A 483 0.62 -5.53 -0.83
C LEU A 483 0.28 -6.03 -2.23
N ILE A 484 -0.90 -6.62 -2.41
CA ILE A 484 -1.37 -7.12 -3.72
C ILE A 484 -1.36 -6.00 -4.76
N ARG A 485 -1.92 -4.82 -4.44
CA ARG A 485 -1.99 -3.67 -5.37
C ARG A 485 -0.64 -3.02 -5.68
N LYS A 486 0.41 -3.34 -4.92
CA LYS A 486 1.74 -2.72 -5.02
C LYS A 486 2.83 -3.69 -5.44
N ASN A 487 2.47 -4.92 -5.78
CA ASN A 487 3.39 -5.92 -6.27
C ASN A 487 2.97 -6.35 -7.67
N GLU A 488 3.96 -6.75 -8.46
CA GLU A 488 3.69 -7.44 -9.72
C GLU A 488 2.77 -8.65 -9.50
N PRO A 489 1.73 -8.86 -10.34
CA PRO A 489 0.85 -10.01 -10.23
C PRO A 489 1.61 -11.34 -10.26
N LYS A 490 1.33 -12.18 -9.26
CA LYS A 490 1.84 -13.56 -9.17
C LYS A 490 0.84 -14.50 -9.86
N PRO A 491 1.29 -15.64 -10.44
CA PRO A 491 0.43 -16.58 -11.16
C PRO A 491 -0.42 -17.45 -10.22
N ILE A 492 -1.19 -16.82 -9.32
CA ILE A 492 -1.98 -17.49 -8.28
C ILE A 492 -3.46 -17.37 -8.61
N ARG A 493 -4.19 -18.47 -8.45
CA ARG A 493 -5.65 -18.56 -8.51
C ARG A 493 -6.21 -18.70 -7.10
N VAL A 494 -7.21 -17.88 -6.75
CA VAL A 494 -7.74 -17.79 -5.38
C VAL A 494 -9.25 -17.96 -5.38
N TYR A 495 -9.73 -19.02 -4.74
CA TYR A 495 -11.13 -19.16 -4.38
C TYR A 495 -11.33 -18.67 -2.95
N MET A 496 -12.31 -17.80 -2.76
CA MET A 496 -12.69 -17.24 -1.46
C MET A 496 -14.16 -17.54 -1.18
N SER A 497 -14.48 -17.74 0.09
CA SER A 497 -15.86 -17.80 0.57
C SER A 497 -15.96 -17.06 1.90
N ASP A 498 -17.00 -16.25 2.07
CA ASP A 498 -17.25 -15.52 3.31
C ASP A 498 -18.75 -15.21 3.49
N THR A 499 -19.11 -14.63 4.62
CA THR A 499 -20.49 -14.39 5.02
C THR A 499 -20.64 -13.10 5.83
N SER A 500 -21.78 -12.43 5.71
CA SER A 500 -22.07 -11.21 6.47
C SER A 500 -22.12 -11.39 8.00
N GLY A 501 -22.36 -12.62 8.47
CA GLY A 501 -22.36 -12.97 9.89
C GLY A 501 -20.99 -13.35 10.46
N ASP A 502 -19.91 -13.20 9.69
CA ASP A 502 -18.54 -13.44 10.16
C ASP A 502 -18.12 -12.40 11.24
N ASN A 503 -16.95 -12.60 11.84
CA ASN A 503 -16.48 -11.89 13.02
C ASN A 503 -16.30 -10.38 12.80
N ASP A 504 -16.71 -9.61 13.82
CA ASP A 504 -16.29 -8.23 14.04
C ASP A 504 -15.73 -8.12 15.47
N ASN A 505 -14.41 -7.93 15.59
CA ASN A 505 -13.69 -8.10 16.86
C ASN A 505 -12.50 -7.11 16.99
N PRO A 506 -11.69 -7.14 18.08
CA PRO A 506 -10.58 -6.20 18.25
C PRO A 506 -9.57 -6.16 17.10
N PHE A 507 -9.49 -7.22 16.29
CA PHE A 507 -8.51 -7.36 15.21
C PHE A 507 -9.02 -6.81 13.87
N GLY A 508 -10.34 -6.66 13.69
CA GLY A 508 -10.93 -6.15 12.44
C GLY A 508 -12.35 -6.65 12.17
N HIS A 509 -12.93 -6.18 11.06
CA HIS A 509 -14.22 -6.64 10.52
C HIS A 509 -13.97 -7.63 9.37
N TRP A 510 -14.11 -8.92 9.65
CA TRP A 510 -13.65 -10.02 8.78
C TRP A 510 -14.38 -10.06 7.42
N PRO A 511 -15.72 -9.86 7.36
CA PRO A 511 -16.40 -9.80 6.06
C PRO A 511 -15.88 -8.68 5.15
N ILE A 512 -15.53 -7.52 5.72
CA ILE A 512 -14.99 -6.39 4.95
C ILE A 512 -13.55 -6.70 4.53
N ALA A 513 -12.77 -7.36 5.38
CA ALA A 513 -11.40 -7.76 5.05
C ALA A 513 -11.34 -8.74 3.86
N ASN A 514 -12.21 -9.75 3.80
CA ASN A 514 -12.25 -10.66 2.64
C ASN A 514 -12.78 -9.97 1.37
N GLN A 515 -13.75 -9.05 1.48
CA GLN A 515 -14.18 -8.20 0.35
C GLN A 515 -13.03 -7.32 -0.15
N ARG A 516 -12.23 -6.74 0.75
CA ARG A 516 -11.05 -5.93 0.39
C ARG A 516 -9.97 -6.77 -0.30
N MET A 517 -9.74 -7.99 0.17
CA MET A 517 -8.81 -8.94 -0.46
C MET A 517 -9.24 -9.29 -1.89
N GLU A 518 -10.50 -9.68 -2.08
CA GLU A 518 -11.06 -9.94 -3.41
C GLU A 518 -10.92 -8.72 -4.32
N SER A 519 -11.31 -7.53 -3.84
CA SER A 519 -11.22 -6.30 -4.61
C SER A 519 -9.78 -5.99 -5.06
N SER A 520 -8.79 -6.22 -4.19
CA SER A 520 -7.38 -6.04 -4.54
C SER A 520 -6.86 -7.07 -5.55
N LEU A 521 -7.28 -8.34 -5.43
CA LEU A 521 -6.96 -9.39 -6.40
C LEU A 521 -7.57 -9.08 -7.77
N SER A 522 -8.84 -8.68 -7.79
CA SER A 522 -9.56 -8.31 -9.00
C SER A 522 -8.95 -7.09 -9.71
N TYR A 523 -8.59 -6.03 -8.98
CA TYR A 523 -7.89 -4.86 -9.54
C TYR A 523 -6.57 -5.25 -10.24
N MET A 524 -5.80 -6.16 -9.63
CA MET A 524 -4.53 -6.63 -10.19
C MET A 524 -4.69 -7.73 -11.25
N GLY A 525 -5.92 -8.06 -11.65
CA GLY A 525 -6.22 -9.01 -12.71
C GLY A 525 -5.99 -10.48 -12.33
N TYR A 526 -5.94 -10.82 -11.04
CA TYR A 526 -5.80 -12.21 -10.59
C TYR A 526 -7.01 -13.06 -10.99
N ASP A 527 -6.81 -14.37 -11.07
CA ASP A 527 -7.89 -15.34 -11.20
C ASP A 527 -8.53 -15.57 -9.82
N VAL A 528 -9.52 -14.74 -9.48
CA VAL A 528 -10.16 -14.72 -8.17
C VAL A 528 -11.67 -14.91 -8.26
N ARG A 529 -12.24 -15.59 -7.27
CA ARG A 529 -13.69 -15.72 -7.07
C ARG A 529 -14.01 -15.62 -5.59
N LEU A 530 -14.98 -14.79 -5.21
CA LEU A 530 -15.56 -14.74 -3.88
C LEU A 530 -17.01 -15.18 -3.92
N ASP A 531 -17.31 -16.30 -3.25
CA ASP A 531 -18.68 -16.71 -2.99
C ASP A 531 -19.14 -16.13 -1.65
N TRP A 532 -20.37 -15.61 -1.61
CA TRP A 532 -20.89 -14.85 -0.49
C TRP A 532 -22.25 -15.40 -0.03
N ALA A 533 -22.47 -15.43 1.28
CA ALA A 533 -23.77 -15.71 1.87
C ALA A 533 -24.14 -14.74 3.00
N GLU A 534 -25.43 -14.63 3.28
CA GLU A 534 -25.93 -13.81 4.37
C GLU A 534 -26.12 -14.63 5.65
N GLY A 535 -25.55 -14.13 6.74
CA GLY A 535 -25.91 -14.48 8.11
C GLY A 535 -25.43 -15.81 8.68
N TYR A 536 -24.62 -16.59 7.95
CA TYR A 536 -23.81 -17.66 8.54
C TYR A 536 -22.75 -17.06 9.48
N GLY A 537 -22.48 -17.70 10.62
CA GLY A 537 -21.45 -17.24 11.55
C GLY A 537 -20.02 -17.56 11.09
N HIS A 538 -19.02 -17.18 11.90
CA HIS A 538 -17.63 -17.63 11.73
C HIS A 538 -17.48 -19.15 11.96
N ASN A 539 -17.84 -19.96 10.96
CA ASN A 539 -17.82 -21.41 11.05
C ASN A 539 -17.61 -22.07 9.67
N ALA A 540 -17.67 -23.40 9.64
CA ALA A 540 -17.45 -24.19 8.43
C ALA A 540 -18.71 -24.40 7.59
N ASP A 541 -19.88 -23.92 8.01
CA ASP A 541 -21.16 -24.31 7.41
C ASP A 541 -21.21 -23.87 5.93
N PHE A 542 -21.15 -22.57 5.65
CA PHE A 542 -21.18 -22.07 4.26
C PHE A 542 -19.99 -22.56 3.43
N GLY A 543 -18.77 -22.44 3.96
CA GLY A 543 -17.55 -22.88 3.26
C GLY A 543 -17.59 -24.34 2.85
N SER A 544 -18.05 -25.23 3.72
CA SER A 544 -18.15 -26.66 3.41
C SER A 544 -19.22 -26.99 2.37
N MET A 545 -20.31 -26.21 2.31
CA MET A 545 -21.33 -26.34 1.27
C MET A 545 -20.78 -25.94 -0.10
N GLN A 546 -19.92 -24.91 -0.14
CA GLN A 546 -19.31 -24.45 -1.38
C GLN A 546 -18.04 -25.21 -1.79
N PHE A 547 -17.43 -25.97 -0.88
CA PHE A 547 -16.14 -26.61 -1.11
C PHE A 547 -16.09 -27.48 -2.39
N PRO A 548 -17.10 -28.31 -2.72
CA PRO A 548 -17.07 -29.07 -3.97
C PRO A 548 -17.06 -28.20 -5.24
N GLU A 549 -17.85 -27.12 -5.27
CA GLU A 549 -17.87 -26.18 -6.39
C GLU A 549 -16.59 -25.35 -6.46
N ALA A 550 -16.02 -25.02 -5.30
CA ALA A 550 -14.71 -24.39 -5.20
C ALA A 550 -13.61 -25.27 -5.80
N MET A 551 -13.64 -26.59 -5.56
CA MET A 551 -12.67 -27.53 -6.13
C MET A 551 -12.82 -27.64 -7.64
N LYS A 552 -14.06 -27.76 -8.16
CA LYS A 552 -14.30 -27.71 -9.61
C LYS A 552 -13.73 -26.45 -10.24
N TRP A 553 -14.01 -25.29 -9.63
CA TRP A 553 -13.51 -24.02 -10.12
C TRP A 553 -11.98 -23.92 -10.01
N LEU A 554 -11.37 -24.37 -8.91
CA LEU A 554 -9.92 -24.32 -8.74
C LEU A 554 -9.19 -25.23 -9.74
N TRP A 555 -9.69 -26.45 -9.95
CA TRP A 555 -9.07 -27.47 -10.81
C TRP A 555 -9.49 -27.41 -12.29
N ARG A 556 -10.32 -26.44 -12.66
CA ARG A 556 -10.71 -26.20 -14.05
C ARG A 556 -9.49 -25.96 -14.95
N SER A 557 -9.60 -26.42 -16.19
CA SER A 557 -8.53 -26.36 -17.19
C SER A 557 -8.46 -25.03 -17.94
N GLU A 558 -9.45 -24.15 -17.82
CA GLU A 558 -9.40 -22.86 -18.51
C GLU A 558 -8.24 -22.00 -17.99
N THR A 559 -7.53 -21.40 -18.94
CA THR A 559 -6.50 -20.40 -18.65
C THR A 559 -7.17 -19.06 -18.43
N HIS A 560 -6.88 -18.42 -17.31
CA HIS A 560 -7.36 -17.07 -17.02
C HIS A 560 -6.65 -16.05 -17.90
N THR A 561 -7.43 -15.14 -18.47
CA THR A 561 -6.90 -13.95 -19.15
C THR A 561 -7.19 -12.74 -18.25
N PRO A 562 -6.16 -12.11 -17.67
CA PRO A 562 -6.34 -10.94 -16.81
C PRO A 562 -7.12 -9.84 -17.52
N SER A 563 -8.14 -9.30 -16.84
CA SER A 563 -8.77 -8.03 -17.21
C SER A 563 -8.16 -6.94 -16.35
N ILE A 564 -7.56 -5.93 -16.98
CA ILE A 564 -6.96 -4.79 -16.30
C ILE A 564 -7.87 -3.58 -16.53
N ASP A 565 -8.39 -3.01 -15.46
CA ASP A 565 -9.17 -1.77 -15.47
C ASP A 565 -8.56 -0.78 -14.48
N THR A 566 -7.96 0.28 -15.02
CA THR A 566 -7.33 1.36 -14.26
C THR A 566 -8.11 2.68 -14.39
N SER A 567 -9.37 2.63 -14.83
CA SER A 567 -10.19 3.83 -15.03
C SER A 567 -10.51 4.59 -13.74
N ASP A 568 -10.49 3.91 -12.59
CA ASP A 568 -10.65 4.49 -11.26
C ASP A 568 -9.36 5.07 -10.66
N ASP A 569 -8.20 4.85 -11.29
CA ASP A 569 -6.94 5.44 -10.85
C ASP A 569 -7.01 6.97 -10.98
N LEU A 570 -6.64 7.67 -9.91
CA LEU A 570 -6.70 9.13 -9.89
C LEU A 570 -5.73 9.70 -10.91
N ARG A 571 -6.03 10.92 -11.40
CA ARG A 571 -5.11 11.62 -12.29
C ARG A 571 -3.75 11.80 -11.60
N GLY A 572 -2.72 11.15 -12.14
CA GLY A 572 -1.35 11.15 -11.59
C GLY A 572 -0.99 9.88 -10.81
N ASP A 573 -1.92 8.94 -10.63
CA ASP A 573 -1.60 7.59 -10.16
C ASP A 573 -0.89 6.83 -11.28
N LEU A 574 0.33 6.38 -10.99
CA LEU A 574 1.21 5.74 -11.97
C LEU A 574 1.37 4.26 -11.63
N THR A 575 0.25 3.54 -11.61
CA THR A 575 0.15 2.12 -11.24
C THR A 575 1.10 1.22 -12.04
N LEU A 576 1.57 0.13 -11.42
CA LEU A 576 2.36 -0.90 -12.08
C LEU A 576 1.64 -1.50 -13.30
N LEU A 577 0.31 -1.59 -13.27
CA LEU A 577 -0.47 -2.19 -14.36
C LEU A 577 -0.30 -1.44 -15.69
N ASN A 578 -0.03 -0.14 -15.64
CA ASN A 578 0.23 0.71 -16.81
C ASN A 578 1.72 0.76 -17.19
N LEU A 579 2.59 0.09 -16.43
CA LEU A 579 4.05 0.07 -16.61
C LEU A 579 4.58 -1.31 -17.08
N LEU A 580 3.91 -2.38 -16.67
CA LEU A 580 4.32 -3.75 -16.95
C LEU A 580 3.92 -4.17 -18.37
N VAL A 581 4.84 -4.84 -19.08
CA VAL A 581 4.51 -5.55 -20.32
C VAL A 581 4.11 -7.00 -19.95
N PRO A 582 2.89 -7.46 -20.29
CA PRO A 582 2.45 -8.81 -19.96
C PRO A 582 3.41 -9.90 -20.47
N GLY A 583 3.78 -10.83 -19.59
CA GLY A 583 4.68 -11.95 -19.91
C GLY A 583 6.16 -11.61 -20.02
N LYS A 584 6.57 -10.34 -19.84
CA LYS A 584 7.97 -9.91 -19.85
C LYS A 584 8.53 -9.77 -18.44
N SER A 585 9.77 -10.23 -18.25
CA SER A 585 10.50 -10.17 -16.99
C SER A 585 11.96 -9.74 -17.23
N TRP A 586 12.81 -9.88 -16.23
CA TRP A 586 14.24 -9.55 -16.29
C TRP A 586 15.00 -10.44 -17.29
N GLU A 587 15.83 -9.81 -18.12
CA GLU A 587 16.74 -10.44 -19.07
C GLU A 587 18.19 -10.14 -18.67
N VAL A 588 19.07 -11.14 -18.75
CA VAL A 588 20.50 -10.94 -18.48
C VAL A 588 21.14 -10.13 -19.61
N VAL A 589 21.90 -9.09 -19.23
CA VAL A 589 22.68 -8.25 -20.16
C VAL A 589 24.16 -8.58 -20.06
N ALA A 590 24.68 -8.72 -18.84
CA ALA A 590 26.06 -9.10 -18.54
C ALA A 590 26.10 -9.88 -17.22
N ASP A 591 26.92 -10.92 -17.15
CA ASP A 591 27.12 -11.76 -15.98
C ASP A 591 28.62 -11.98 -15.72
N GLY A 592 28.95 -12.69 -14.64
CA GLY A 592 30.33 -13.00 -14.27
C GLY A 592 31.15 -11.78 -13.85
N LEU A 593 30.49 -10.65 -13.55
CA LEU A 593 31.15 -9.42 -13.13
C LEU A 593 31.63 -9.53 -11.68
N GLY A 594 32.70 -8.82 -11.35
CA GLY A 594 33.21 -8.82 -9.99
C GLY A 594 32.32 -8.02 -9.03
N PHE A 595 31.85 -6.84 -9.45
CA PHE A 595 30.78 -6.08 -8.80
C PHE A 595 30.23 -5.03 -9.78
N SER A 596 28.99 -5.20 -10.23
CA SER A 596 28.34 -4.27 -11.16
C SER A 596 27.77 -3.04 -10.45
N ASP A 597 28.10 -1.87 -10.96
CA ASP A 597 27.56 -0.59 -10.45
C ASP A 597 27.54 0.46 -11.58
N ALA A 598 27.24 1.71 -11.20
CA ALA A 598 27.31 2.88 -12.05
C ALA A 598 26.48 2.77 -13.35
N PRO A 599 25.20 2.34 -13.32
CA PRO A 599 24.40 2.33 -14.53
C PRO A 599 24.08 3.77 -14.96
N CYS A 600 24.33 4.11 -16.23
CA CYS A 600 23.84 5.35 -16.84
C CYS A 600 23.46 5.11 -18.31
N SER A 601 22.85 6.12 -18.94
CA SER A 601 22.47 6.06 -20.36
C SER A 601 22.70 7.38 -21.07
N ASP A 602 23.02 7.32 -22.36
CA ASP A 602 23.04 8.50 -23.21
C ASP A 602 21.67 8.81 -23.83
N ALA A 603 21.60 9.88 -24.63
CA ALA A 603 20.38 10.30 -25.32
C ALA A 603 19.92 9.33 -26.43
N GLU A 604 20.80 8.46 -26.93
CA GLU A 604 20.45 7.43 -27.93
C GLU A 604 19.92 6.15 -27.27
N GLY A 605 19.97 6.07 -25.95
CA GLY A 605 19.56 4.91 -25.17
C GLY A 605 20.66 3.86 -25.01
N ASN A 606 21.91 4.15 -25.36
CA ASN A 606 23.01 3.25 -25.07
C ASN A 606 23.17 3.16 -23.55
N PHE A 607 23.35 1.94 -23.05
CA PHE A 607 23.51 1.67 -21.63
C PHE A 607 24.99 1.62 -21.28
N TYR A 608 25.37 2.15 -20.13
CA TYR A 608 26.75 2.11 -19.64
C TYR A 608 26.77 1.57 -18.21
N TYR A 609 27.82 0.83 -17.85
CA TYR A 609 28.03 0.32 -16.48
C TYR A 609 29.52 0.25 -16.14
N CYS A 610 29.83 0.03 -14.85
CA CYS A 610 31.19 -0.29 -14.39
C CYS A 610 31.24 -1.67 -13.72
N ASP A 611 32.28 -2.46 -14.04
CA ASP A 611 32.73 -3.53 -13.14
C ASP A 611 33.81 -2.98 -12.21
N MET A 612 33.45 -2.73 -10.96
CA MET A 612 34.35 -2.07 -10.01
C MET A 612 35.54 -2.94 -9.58
N ARG A 613 35.47 -4.27 -9.78
CA ARG A 613 36.54 -5.21 -9.38
C ARG A 613 37.37 -5.69 -10.55
N ALA A 614 36.87 -5.59 -11.77
CA ALA A 614 37.64 -5.67 -13.01
C ALA A 614 37.53 -4.32 -13.75
N PRO A 615 38.27 -3.28 -13.31
CA PRO A 615 38.01 -1.87 -13.63
C PRO A 615 37.79 -1.60 -15.11
N ALA A 616 36.54 -1.42 -15.50
CA ALA A 616 36.16 -1.08 -16.86
C ALA A 616 34.80 -0.38 -16.85
N VAL A 617 34.73 0.78 -17.50
CA VAL A 617 33.47 1.41 -17.93
C VAL A 617 33.12 0.85 -19.29
N VAL A 618 31.97 0.20 -19.39
CA VAL A 618 31.53 -0.54 -20.58
C VAL A 618 30.25 0.07 -21.12
N ARG A 619 30.23 0.36 -22.42
CA ARG A 619 29.03 0.70 -23.18
C ARG A 619 28.38 -0.56 -23.75
N VAL A 620 27.06 -0.63 -23.68
CA VAL A 620 26.18 -1.58 -24.36
C VAL A 620 25.33 -0.82 -25.37
N ASP A 621 25.50 -1.13 -26.65
CA ASP A 621 24.75 -0.50 -27.74
C ASP A 621 23.24 -0.79 -27.63
N ALA A 622 22.42 0.26 -27.74
CA ALA A 622 20.97 0.16 -27.56
C ALA A 622 20.31 -0.80 -28.57
N LYS A 623 20.82 -0.87 -29.80
CA LYS A 623 20.19 -1.57 -30.93
C LYS A 623 20.64 -3.01 -31.05
N ASN A 624 21.94 -3.26 -30.91
CA ASN A 624 22.56 -4.57 -31.16
C ASN A 624 23.17 -5.23 -29.91
N GLN A 625 23.15 -4.54 -28.76
CA GLN A 625 23.68 -5.04 -27.47
C GLN A 625 25.19 -5.37 -27.47
N SER A 626 25.95 -4.89 -28.46
CA SER A 626 27.40 -5.04 -28.48
C SER A 626 28.04 -4.25 -27.33
N LYS A 627 29.10 -4.82 -26.75
CA LYS A 627 29.83 -4.27 -25.61
C LYS A 627 31.13 -3.64 -26.06
N THR A 628 31.45 -2.45 -25.55
CA THR A 628 32.71 -1.74 -25.84
C THR A 628 33.26 -1.16 -24.54
N VAL A 629 34.53 -1.42 -24.23
CA VAL A 629 35.22 -0.76 -23.12
C VAL A 629 35.52 0.68 -23.52
N ILE A 630 35.10 1.62 -22.68
CA ILE A 630 35.25 3.07 -22.90
C ILE A 630 36.44 3.61 -22.11
N ALA A 631 36.63 3.14 -20.88
CA ALA A 631 37.76 3.50 -20.03
C ALA A 631 38.06 2.39 -19.02
N GLU A 632 39.32 2.23 -18.62
CA GLU A 632 39.76 1.26 -17.59
C GLU A 632 39.77 1.89 -16.19
N GLU A 633 38.63 2.44 -15.77
CA GLU A 633 38.48 3.08 -14.47
C GLU A 633 37.47 2.32 -13.59
N ALA A 634 37.80 2.22 -12.30
CA ALA A 634 36.85 1.78 -11.28
C ALA A 634 36.06 3.01 -10.81
N VAL A 635 34.77 3.03 -11.11
CA VAL A 635 33.86 4.12 -10.76
C VAL A 635 32.60 3.57 -10.12
N SER A 636 32.03 4.30 -9.17
CA SER A 636 30.64 4.12 -8.74
C SER A 636 29.76 5.07 -9.55
N GLY A 637 28.69 5.63 -8.97
CA GLY A 637 27.70 6.45 -9.67
C GLY A 637 28.24 7.35 -10.78
N MET A 638 27.55 7.33 -11.92
CA MET A 638 27.93 8.06 -13.11
C MET A 638 26.71 8.55 -13.88
N MET A 639 26.87 9.65 -14.60
CA MET A 639 25.79 10.28 -15.35
C MET A 639 26.36 11.12 -16.48
N PHE A 640 25.67 11.16 -17.61
CA PHE A 640 25.97 12.12 -18.67
C PHE A 640 25.66 13.55 -18.21
N GLY A 641 26.50 14.48 -18.64
CA GLY A 641 26.36 15.90 -18.35
C GLY A 641 26.75 16.79 -19.53
N PRO A 642 27.07 18.07 -19.28
CA PRO A 642 27.48 19.02 -20.31
C PRO A 642 28.60 18.48 -21.22
N GLY A 643 28.47 18.74 -22.53
CA GLY A 643 29.44 18.31 -23.53
C GLY A 643 29.43 16.82 -23.87
N ASP A 644 28.34 16.10 -23.53
CA ASP A 644 28.19 14.64 -23.70
C ASP A 644 29.28 13.84 -22.98
N LEU A 645 29.84 14.39 -21.89
CA LEU A 645 30.82 13.73 -21.03
C LEU A 645 30.12 12.89 -19.96
N ILE A 646 30.75 11.78 -19.58
CA ILE A 646 30.33 10.97 -18.42
C ILE A 646 31.03 11.52 -17.19
N TYR A 647 30.29 12.02 -16.21
CA TYR A 647 30.81 12.35 -14.89
C TYR A 647 30.72 11.11 -14.01
N ALA A 648 31.77 10.82 -13.23
CA ALA A 648 31.84 9.57 -12.45
C ALA A 648 32.51 9.75 -11.08
N CYS A 649 31.98 9.02 -10.10
CA CYS A 649 32.46 8.99 -8.71
C CYS A 649 33.67 8.07 -8.54
N GLN A 650 34.74 8.55 -7.89
CA GLN A 650 35.85 7.72 -7.43
C GLN A 650 36.10 7.92 -5.92
N GLY A 651 35.20 7.38 -5.09
CA GLY A 651 35.28 7.49 -3.63
C GLY A 651 36.60 7.01 -3.03
N SER A 652 37.18 5.93 -3.53
CA SER A 652 38.48 5.40 -3.04
C SER A 652 39.67 6.29 -3.40
N LYS A 653 39.61 6.98 -4.55
CA LYS A 653 40.62 7.96 -5.00
C LYS A 653 40.29 9.39 -4.53
N LYS A 654 39.22 9.56 -3.76
CA LYS A 654 38.73 10.84 -3.22
C LYS A 654 38.52 11.96 -4.25
N ARG A 655 37.91 11.63 -5.39
CA ARG A 655 37.71 12.58 -6.49
C ARG A 655 36.46 12.29 -7.32
N VAL A 656 36.04 13.28 -8.09
CA VAL A 656 35.09 13.15 -9.19
C VAL A 656 35.84 13.40 -10.50
N ILE A 657 35.56 12.58 -11.51
CA ILE A 657 36.18 12.67 -12.84
C ILE A 657 35.13 12.89 -13.93
N SER A 658 35.57 13.33 -15.09
CA SER A 658 34.84 13.22 -16.36
C SER A 658 35.56 12.24 -17.29
N ILE A 659 34.81 11.50 -18.08
CA ILE A 659 35.28 10.57 -19.10
C ILE A 659 34.66 11.00 -20.44
N ASP A 660 35.50 11.21 -21.46
CA ASP A 660 35.01 11.36 -22.84
C ASP A 660 34.64 9.98 -23.38
N PRO A 661 33.36 9.69 -23.68
CA PRO A 661 32.95 8.37 -24.14
C PRO A 661 33.46 7.99 -25.54
N LYS A 662 34.01 8.95 -26.30
CA LYS A 662 34.54 8.73 -27.65
C LYS A 662 36.04 8.45 -27.63
N SER A 663 36.83 9.18 -26.83
CA SER A 663 38.28 9.00 -26.76
C SER A 663 38.73 8.11 -25.60
N GLY A 664 37.93 8.00 -24.54
CA GLY A 664 38.32 7.37 -23.28
C GLY A 664 39.14 8.28 -22.36
N ASP A 665 39.34 9.55 -22.72
CA ASP A 665 40.13 10.50 -21.92
C ASP A 665 39.47 10.79 -20.58
N VAL A 666 40.28 10.83 -19.52
CA VAL A 666 39.83 11.04 -18.14
C VAL A 666 40.41 12.33 -17.58
N ASN A 667 39.54 13.21 -17.07
CA ASN A 667 39.93 14.45 -16.40
C ASN A 667 39.39 14.51 -14.98
N THR A 668 40.16 15.05 -14.04
CA THR A 668 39.67 15.32 -12.68
C THR A 668 38.84 16.60 -12.67
N ILE A 669 37.63 16.52 -12.10
CA ILE A 669 36.72 17.68 -11.94
C ILE A 669 36.83 18.27 -10.53
N ALA A 670 36.94 17.42 -9.51
CA ALA A 670 37.13 17.84 -8.13
C ALA A 670 37.89 16.79 -7.33
N GLU A 671 38.65 17.24 -6.33
CA GLU A 671 39.41 16.40 -5.40
C GLU A 671 38.95 16.64 -3.95
N ASN A 672 39.42 15.79 -3.03
CA ASN A 672 39.14 15.86 -1.59
C ASN A 672 37.66 15.65 -1.22
N VAL A 673 36.94 14.90 -2.05
CA VAL A 673 35.56 14.46 -1.81
C VAL A 673 35.52 12.93 -1.77
N THR A 674 34.59 12.31 -1.03
CA THR A 674 34.41 10.84 -1.02
C THR A 674 33.06 10.46 -1.64
N PRO A 675 32.90 10.67 -2.98
CA PRO A 675 31.62 10.50 -3.64
C PRO A 675 31.21 9.03 -3.74
N ASN A 676 29.90 8.78 -3.67
CA ASN A 676 29.29 7.47 -3.86
C ASN A 676 28.40 7.45 -5.12
N ASP A 677 27.39 8.32 -5.18
CA ASP A 677 26.55 8.52 -6.37
C ASP A 677 26.49 10.01 -6.76
N LEU A 678 26.05 10.31 -7.99
CA LEU A 678 25.96 11.68 -8.50
C LEU A 678 24.75 11.96 -9.40
N ALA A 679 24.32 13.21 -9.41
CA ALA A 679 23.38 13.77 -10.36
C ALA A 679 23.96 15.03 -11.01
N VAL A 680 23.65 15.28 -12.28
CA VAL A 680 24.16 16.44 -13.03
C VAL A 680 23.02 17.37 -13.42
N SER A 681 23.17 18.65 -13.11
CA SER A 681 22.25 19.70 -13.56
C SER A 681 22.66 20.31 -14.89
N ASP A 682 21.67 20.80 -15.62
CA ASP A 682 21.82 21.62 -16.83
C ASP A 682 22.59 22.93 -16.60
N GLU A 683 22.56 23.47 -15.38
CA GLU A 683 23.31 24.67 -14.96
C GLU A 683 24.81 24.40 -14.70
N GLY A 684 25.31 23.18 -14.93
CA GLY A 684 26.73 22.87 -14.77
C GLY A 684 27.16 22.57 -13.34
N TYR A 685 26.24 22.11 -12.49
CA TYR A 685 26.55 21.61 -11.14
C TYR A 685 26.37 20.10 -11.05
N LEU A 686 27.32 19.43 -10.38
CA LEU A 686 27.18 18.06 -9.89
C LEU A 686 26.67 18.09 -8.46
N PHE A 687 25.74 17.21 -8.13
CA PHE A 687 25.40 16.87 -6.75
C PHE A 687 25.91 15.47 -6.49
N ILE A 688 26.73 15.29 -5.46
CA ILE A 688 27.24 13.99 -5.03
C ILE A 688 26.74 13.65 -3.64
N THR A 689 26.59 12.36 -3.37
CA THR A 689 26.41 11.86 -2.01
C THR A 689 27.75 11.43 -1.43
N GLU A 690 28.00 11.80 -0.17
CA GLU A 690 29.16 11.34 0.60
C GLU A 690 28.66 10.51 1.79
N THR A 691 28.38 9.23 1.56
CA THR A 691 27.65 8.36 2.49
C THR A 691 28.24 8.32 3.90
N ARG A 692 29.58 8.28 4.01
CA ARG A 692 30.27 8.23 5.31
C ARG A 692 30.35 9.59 6.01
N ALA A 693 30.24 10.68 5.24
CA ALA A 693 30.25 12.03 5.75
C ALA A 693 28.83 12.53 6.07
N HIS A 694 27.78 11.75 5.75
CA HIS A 694 26.39 12.08 6.04
C HIS A 694 25.91 13.38 5.37
N GLN A 695 26.43 13.67 4.17
CA GLN A 695 26.17 14.93 3.47
C GLN A 695 25.92 14.76 1.97
N VAL A 696 25.28 15.76 1.40
CA VAL A 696 25.18 16.00 -0.04
C VAL A 696 26.08 17.19 -0.37
N THR A 697 26.91 17.03 -1.40
CA THR A 697 27.90 18.02 -1.81
C THR A 697 27.61 18.47 -3.23
N ARG A 698 27.61 19.77 -3.47
CA ARG A 698 27.52 20.39 -4.80
C ARG A 698 28.92 20.73 -5.30
N ILE A 699 29.18 20.45 -6.56
CA ILE A 699 30.44 20.78 -7.26
C ILE A 699 30.09 21.62 -8.49
N ASN A 700 30.73 22.76 -8.67
CA ASN A 700 30.65 23.52 -9.92
C ASN A 700 31.64 22.91 -10.94
N ILE A 701 31.14 22.47 -12.10
CA ILE A 701 31.93 21.73 -13.08
C ILE A 701 33.06 22.59 -13.67
N GLU A 702 32.82 23.88 -13.90
CA GLU A 702 33.79 24.77 -14.56
C GLU A 702 34.94 25.16 -13.63
N THR A 703 34.64 25.40 -12.35
CA THR A 703 35.60 25.94 -11.37
C THR A 703 36.19 24.88 -10.46
N GLY A 704 35.55 23.71 -10.35
CA GLY A 704 35.88 22.68 -9.36
C GLY A 704 35.51 23.06 -7.92
N GLU A 705 34.77 24.16 -7.70
CA GLU A 705 34.35 24.59 -6.37
C GLU A 705 33.44 23.54 -5.72
N VAL A 706 33.78 23.13 -4.48
CA VAL A 706 33.07 22.12 -3.70
C VAL A 706 32.35 22.77 -2.52
N THR A 707 31.05 22.50 -2.35
CA THR A 707 30.24 23.03 -1.26
C THR A 707 29.33 21.95 -0.68
N ALA A 708 29.36 21.72 0.64
CA ALA A 708 28.33 20.91 1.30
C ALA A 708 26.99 21.67 1.27
N VAL A 709 25.95 21.06 0.72
CA VAL A 709 24.62 21.69 0.52
C VAL A 709 23.50 21.05 1.34
N ASP A 710 23.72 19.87 1.90
CA ASP A 710 22.83 19.27 2.90
C ASP A 710 23.62 18.36 3.86
N VAL A 711 23.13 18.26 5.11
CA VAL A 711 23.63 17.33 6.13
C VAL A 711 22.46 16.65 6.86
N GLY A 712 22.73 15.52 7.52
CA GLY A 712 21.80 14.89 8.46
C GLY A 712 20.89 13.81 7.86
N ILE A 713 21.13 13.39 6.62
CA ILE A 713 20.60 12.12 6.10
C ILE A 713 21.44 10.98 6.71
N THR A 714 20.79 9.87 7.12
CA THR A 714 21.48 8.81 7.90
C THR A 714 22.61 8.17 7.11
N ARG A 715 22.39 7.78 5.86
CA ARG A 715 23.43 7.33 4.92
C ARG A 715 22.99 7.73 3.51
N PRO A 716 23.26 8.97 3.06
CA PRO A 716 22.91 9.40 1.71
C PRO A 716 23.64 8.51 0.69
N ASN A 717 22.92 7.98 -0.28
CA ASN A 717 23.45 7.04 -1.26
C ASN A 717 22.98 7.43 -2.67
N GLY A 718 21.96 6.79 -3.23
CA GLY A 718 21.48 7.14 -4.57
C GLY A 718 20.93 8.56 -4.64
N ILE A 719 21.16 9.22 -5.78
CA ILE A 719 20.80 10.62 -5.99
C ILE A 719 20.37 10.86 -7.44
N VAL A 720 19.27 11.56 -7.65
CA VAL A 720 18.76 11.84 -9.00
C VAL A 720 17.96 13.14 -9.05
N LEU A 721 18.01 13.83 -10.19
CA LEU A 721 17.19 15.00 -10.47
C LEU A 721 15.91 14.60 -11.22
N SER A 722 14.82 15.31 -10.95
CA SER A 722 13.65 15.28 -11.85
C SER A 722 14.06 15.79 -13.24
N ASN A 723 13.32 15.38 -14.27
CA ASN A 723 13.63 15.76 -15.66
C ASN A 723 13.67 17.26 -15.91
N ASP A 724 12.92 18.03 -15.12
CA ASP A 724 12.90 19.50 -15.19
C ASP A 724 13.98 20.16 -14.30
N GLY A 725 14.83 19.35 -13.66
CA GLY A 725 15.90 19.79 -12.78
C GLY A 725 15.45 20.48 -11.50
N GLY A 726 14.14 20.57 -11.22
CA GLY A 726 13.57 21.34 -10.12
C GLY A 726 13.54 20.60 -8.78
N THR A 727 13.62 19.28 -8.79
CA THR A 727 13.60 18.43 -7.59
C THR A 727 14.82 17.51 -7.57
N LEU A 728 15.54 17.49 -6.45
CA LEU A 728 16.59 16.51 -6.19
C LEU A 728 16.05 15.46 -5.21
N LEU A 729 16.17 14.18 -5.57
CA LEU A 729 15.90 13.05 -4.69
C LEU A 729 17.23 12.47 -4.18
N VAL A 730 17.27 12.11 -2.89
CA VAL A 730 18.39 11.42 -2.25
C VAL A 730 17.86 10.24 -1.44
N SER A 731 18.28 9.03 -1.74
CA SER A 731 17.92 7.83 -0.97
C SER A 731 18.69 7.77 0.34
N ASP A 732 18.02 7.35 1.42
CA ASP A 732 18.67 7.07 2.71
C ASP A 732 18.88 5.57 2.89
N HIS A 733 20.09 5.10 2.58
CA HIS A 733 20.44 3.69 2.71
C HIS A 733 20.27 3.17 4.15
N GLY A 734 20.48 4.03 5.13
CA GLY A 734 20.35 3.72 6.55
C GLY A 734 18.97 3.98 7.13
N GLY A 735 18.06 4.57 6.35
CA GLY A 735 16.77 5.06 6.80
C GLY A 735 15.57 4.45 6.07
N PRO A 736 14.35 4.84 6.48
CA PRO A 736 13.11 4.28 5.95
C PRO A 736 12.52 5.10 4.78
N SER A 737 13.21 6.10 4.25
CA SER A 737 12.63 7.03 3.27
C SER A 737 13.68 7.60 2.31
N THR A 738 13.22 8.12 1.18
CA THR A 738 14.02 9.07 0.39
C THR A 738 13.66 10.50 0.75
N TRP A 739 14.63 11.39 0.57
CA TRP A 739 14.52 12.82 0.82
C TRP A 739 14.41 13.56 -0.50
N THR A 740 13.53 14.56 -0.56
CA THR A 740 13.41 15.45 -1.72
C THR A 740 13.73 16.88 -1.33
N PHE A 741 14.39 17.59 -2.22
CA PHE A 741 14.75 19.00 -2.12
C PHE A 741 14.21 19.76 -3.32
N ARG A 742 13.90 21.03 -3.16
CA ARG A 742 13.81 21.95 -4.30
C ARG A 742 15.22 22.38 -4.68
N VAL A 743 15.48 22.39 -5.98
CA VAL A 743 16.73 22.91 -6.55
C VAL A 743 16.49 24.33 -7.03
N ASN A 744 17.21 25.27 -6.43
CA ASN A 744 17.19 26.67 -6.80
C ASN A 744 18.34 26.99 -7.76
N LYS A 745 18.33 28.21 -8.30
CA LYS A 745 19.44 28.74 -9.11
C LYS A 745 20.79 28.53 -8.41
N ASN A 746 21.82 28.29 -9.21
CA ASN A 746 23.17 28.00 -8.73
C ASN A 746 23.25 26.70 -7.92
N GLY A 747 22.26 25.81 -8.02
CA GLY A 747 22.23 24.53 -7.30
C GLY A 747 22.06 24.63 -5.78
N VAL A 748 21.46 25.71 -5.26
CA VAL A 748 21.14 25.81 -3.82
C VAL A 748 19.92 24.93 -3.49
N LEU A 749 20.01 24.13 -2.42
CA LEU A 749 18.93 23.23 -1.99
C LEU A 749 18.12 23.81 -0.85
N ASP A 750 16.79 23.69 -0.91
CA ASP A 750 15.88 23.97 0.19
C ASP A 750 14.64 23.05 0.16
N ALA A 751 13.63 23.32 1.00
CA ALA A 751 12.38 22.54 1.07
C ALA A 751 12.58 21.03 1.31
N LYS A 752 13.62 20.66 2.06
CA LYS A 752 13.97 19.27 2.42
C LYS A 752 12.82 18.58 3.13
N MET A 753 12.34 17.46 2.57
CA MET A 753 11.29 16.64 3.19
C MET A 753 11.47 15.14 2.86
N PRO A 754 11.16 14.22 3.80
CA PRO A 754 11.19 12.77 3.56
C PRO A 754 9.89 12.32 2.84
N THR A 755 9.74 12.70 1.58
CA THR A 755 8.45 12.60 0.89
C THR A 755 8.14 11.22 0.35
N MET A 756 9.11 10.30 0.22
CA MET A 756 8.86 8.93 -0.28
C MET A 756 9.17 7.90 0.80
N PRO A 757 8.19 7.50 1.63
CA PRO A 757 8.36 6.41 2.57
C PRO A 757 8.58 5.10 1.80
N MET A 758 9.70 4.43 2.10
CA MET A 758 10.07 3.17 1.47
C MET A 758 9.42 2.02 2.21
N ARG A 759 8.93 1.02 1.48
CA ARG A 759 8.50 -0.25 2.10
C ARG A 759 9.73 -0.99 2.61
N LEU A 760 9.59 -1.56 3.81
CA LEU A 760 10.67 -2.27 4.50
C LEU A 760 10.41 -3.79 4.44
N PRO A 761 11.46 -4.61 4.24
CA PRO A 761 11.36 -6.06 4.40
C PRO A 761 10.92 -6.45 5.82
N ILE A 762 10.12 -7.51 5.90
CA ILE A 762 9.85 -8.19 7.17
C ILE A 762 11.18 -8.78 7.67
N ASP A 763 11.49 -8.56 8.94
CA ASP A 763 12.61 -9.21 9.62
C ASP A 763 12.27 -10.68 9.84
N PRO A 764 12.99 -11.63 9.21
CA PRO A 764 12.73 -13.05 9.39
C PRO A 764 13.00 -13.54 10.82
N LYS A 765 13.74 -12.77 11.63
CA LYS A 765 14.01 -13.03 13.06
C LYS A 765 13.05 -12.31 13.98
N GLY A 766 12.22 -11.42 13.43
CA GLY A 766 11.28 -10.64 14.19
C GLY A 766 10.14 -11.48 14.76
N GLU A 767 9.64 -11.04 15.91
CA GLU A 767 8.45 -11.63 16.53
C GLU A 767 7.20 -10.92 16.02
N PHE A 768 6.30 -11.69 15.41
CA PHE A 768 4.96 -11.20 15.09
C PHE A 768 4.17 -11.05 16.39
N ASN A 769 3.48 -9.93 16.56
CA ASN A 769 2.66 -9.66 17.74
C ASN A 769 1.21 -9.45 17.34
N PHE A 770 0.29 -9.74 18.28
CA PHE A 770 -1.12 -9.54 18.02
C PHE A 770 -1.47 -8.05 17.96
N ASN A 771 -2.26 -7.62 16.98
CA ASN A 771 -2.63 -6.22 16.74
C ASN A 771 -1.45 -5.28 16.42
N GLU A 772 -0.25 -5.79 16.14
CA GLU A 772 0.90 -4.97 15.79
C GLU A 772 1.31 -5.17 14.32
N PRO A 773 1.89 -4.14 13.68
CA PRO A 773 2.50 -4.32 12.37
C PRO A 773 3.52 -5.47 12.38
N PRO A 774 3.78 -6.12 11.22
CA PRO A 774 4.88 -7.06 11.09
C PRO A 774 6.19 -6.45 11.58
N PRO A 775 7.10 -7.28 12.12
CA PRO A 775 8.41 -6.82 12.49
C PRO A 775 9.18 -6.50 11.22
N TYR A 776 9.41 -5.22 10.93
CA TYR A 776 10.20 -4.79 9.78
C TYR A 776 11.66 -4.54 10.18
N ILE A 777 12.58 -4.73 9.25
CA ILE A 777 13.93 -4.18 9.41
C ILE A 777 13.86 -2.64 9.42
N GLN A 778 14.85 -1.98 10.02
CA GLN A 778 14.80 -0.51 10.21
C GLN A 778 15.18 0.31 8.97
N ALA A 779 15.94 -0.26 8.04
CA ALA A 779 16.49 0.44 6.89
C ALA A 779 15.96 -0.13 5.59
N SER A 780 15.60 0.75 4.66
CA SER A 780 15.17 0.36 3.30
C SER A 780 16.30 -0.21 2.46
N LYS A 781 17.55 0.13 2.82
CA LYS A 781 18.74 -0.03 1.98
C LYS A 781 18.57 0.63 0.62
N GLY A 782 17.92 1.80 0.61
CA GLY A 782 17.85 2.66 -0.57
C GLY A 782 19.25 2.90 -1.15
N ASP A 783 19.41 2.67 -2.43
CA ASP A 783 20.69 2.85 -3.14
C ASP A 783 20.40 3.65 -4.42
N GLY A 784 21.03 3.34 -5.56
CA GLY A 784 20.88 4.08 -6.82
C GLY A 784 19.45 4.26 -7.32
N SER A 785 19.23 5.36 -8.04
CA SER A 785 17.89 5.80 -8.45
C SER A 785 17.84 6.37 -9.87
N ALA A 786 16.68 6.28 -10.51
CA ALA A 786 16.44 6.80 -11.85
C ALA A 786 15.10 7.55 -11.93
N VAL A 787 14.93 8.32 -13.00
CA VAL A 787 13.68 9.01 -13.33
C VAL A 787 13.31 8.72 -14.79
N ASP A 788 12.04 8.40 -15.05
CA ASP A 788 11.55 8.27 -16.43
C ASP A 788 10.95 9.57 -16.99
N LYS A 789 10.63 9.59 -18.28
CA LYS A 789 10.19 10.79 -19.01
C LYS A 789 9.01 11.55 -18.40
N ILE A 790 8.09 10.85 -17.71
CA ILE A 790 6.93 11.48 -17.08
C ILE A 790 7.15 11.86 -15.61
N GLY A 791 8.34 11.54 -15.08
CA GLY A 791 8.78 11.89 -13.74
C GLY A 791 8.54 10.80 -12.70
N ARG A 792 8.33 9.52 -13.09
CA ARG A 792 8.33 8.42 -12.10
C ARG A 792 9.74 8.26 -11.56
N PHE A 793 9.87 8.16 -10.25
CA PHE A 793 11.12 7.83 -9.58
C PHE A 793 11.22 6.32 -9.39
N TYR A 794 12.40 5.76 -9.66
CA TYR A 794 12.77 4.38 -9.43
C TYR A 794 13.89 4.37 -8.41
N VAL A 795 13.73 3.62 -7.32
CA VAL A 795 14.73 3.57 -6.23
C VAL A 795 15.02 2.12 -5.91
N THR A 796 16.27 1.69 -6.08
CA THR A 796 16.69 0.34 -5.66
C THR A 796 16.65 0.22 -4.14
N SER A 797 16.33 -0.97 -3.64
CA SER A 797 16.21 -1.25 -2.22
C SER A 797 16.35 -2.73 -1.93
N GLU A 798 16.36 -3.12 -0.65
CA GLU A 798 16.38 -4.53 -0.25
C GLU A 798 15.19 -5.33 -0.82
N LEU A 799 14.04 -4.69 -1.05
CA LEU A 799 12.85 -5.36 -1.60
C LEU A 799 12.85 -5.49 -3.13
N GLY A 800 13.68 -4.73 -3.83
CA GLY A 800 13.58 -4.53 -5.28
C GLY A 800 13.56 -3.06 -5.66
N VAL A 801 13.08 -2.75 -6.87
CA VAL A 801 12.94 -1.36 -7.35
C VAL A 801 11.60 -0.81 -6.91
N GLN A 802 11.60 0.14 -5.97
CA GLN A 802 10.40 0.84 -5.52
C GLN A 802 10.14 2.05 -6.41
N ILE A 803 8.89 2.18 -6.88
CA ILE A 803 8.49 3.19 -7.85
C ILE A 803 7.58 4.20 -7.17
N PHE A 804 7.80 5.48 -7.47
CA PHE A 804 7.00 6.59 -6.94
C PHE A 804 6.56 7.52 -8.06
N ASP A 805 5.41 8.15 -7.89
CA ASP A 805 4.97 9.24 -8.76
C ASP A 805 5.77 10.54 -8.49
N PRO A 806 5.64 11.59 -9.32
CA PRO A 806 6.34 12.85 -9.13
C PRO A 806 6.06 13.57 -7.80
N THR A 807 5.00 13.17 -7.08
CA THR A 807 4.61 13.72 -5.77
C THR A 807 5.12 12.87 -4.61
N GLY A 808 5.80 11.75 -4.90
CA GLY A 808 6.34 10.83 -3.92
C GLY A 808 5.34 9.82 -3.37
N ARG A 809 4.19 9.61 -4.03
CA ARG A 809 3.26 8.53 -3.66
C ARG A 809 3.79 7.20 -4.19
N PRO A 810 3.75 6.12 -3.40
CA PRO A 810 4.22 4.81 -3.84
C PRO A 810 3.34 4.26 -4.95
N CYS A 811 3.94 3.80 -6.03
CA CYS A 811 3.27 3.19 -7.19
C CYS A 811 3.33 1.67 -7.14
N GLY A 812 4.45 1.10 -6.70
CA GLY A 812 4.62 -0.34 -6.53
C GLY A 812 6.09 -0.74 -6.47
N VAL A 813 6.34 -2.05 -6.45
CA VAL A 813 7.68 -2.62 -6.33
C VAL A 813 7.87 -3.69 -7.41
N LEU A 814 8.93 -3.54 -8.20
CA LEU A 814 9.43 -4.60 -9.10
C LEU A 814 10.38 -5.51 -8.31
N PRO A 815 10.24 -6.84 -8.38
CA PRO A 815 11.06 -7.76 -7.60
C PRO A 815 12.53 -7.73 -8.05
N LYS A 816 13.44 -8.06 -7.11
CA LYS A 816 14.85 -8.32 -7.44
C LYS A 816 14.97 -9.46 -8.46
N PRO A 817 15.85 -9.36 -9.48
CA PRO A 817 16.12 -10.49 -10.38
C PRO A 817 16.69 -11.70 -9.62
N ASN A 818 17.66 -11.48 -8.75
CA ASN A 818 18.21 -12.47 -7.82
C ASN A 818 18.09 -11.95 -6.39
N ALA A 819 17.33 -12.66 -5.55
CA ALA A 819 17.04 -12.25 -4.18
C ALA A 819 18.27 -12.26 -3.25
N ASP A 820 19.29 -13.08 -3.57
CA ASP A 820 20.50 -13.27 -2.75
C ASP A 820 21.60 -12.24 -3.06
N GLN A 821 21.44 -11.45 -4.12
CA GLN A 821 22.40 -10.45 -4.53
C GLN A 821 21.92 -9.03 -4.16
N PRO A 822 22.82 -8.12 -3.79
CA PRO A 822 22.47 -6.73 -3.55
C PRO A 822 22.00 -6.07 -4.85
N LEU A 823 20.94 -5.28 -4.78
CA LEU A 823 20.48 -4.45 -5.89
C LEU A 823 21.08 -3.05 -5.69
N THR A 824 22.06 -2.69 -6.51
CA THR A 824 22.88 -1.49 -6.27
C THR A 824 22.31 -0.26 -6.95
N SER A 825 21.98 -0.30 -8.24
CA SER A 825 21.49 0.89 -8.93
C SER A 825 20.61 0.53 -10.15
N CYS A 826 20.00 1.53 -10.76
CA CYS A 826 19.13 1.37 -11.92
C CYS A 826 19.15 2.58 -12.86
N VAL A 827 18.83 2.37 -14.14
CA VAL A 827 18.66 3.43 -15.15
C VAL A 827 17.69 2.99 -16.24
N LEU A 828 16.99 3.94 -16.88
CA LEU A 828 16.22 3.68 -18.09
C LEU A 828 17.15 3.81 -19.30
N ALA A 829 17.20 2.80 -20.17
CA ALA A 829 18.02 2.78 -21.38
C ALA A 829 17.37 1.88 -22.45
N GLY A 830 18.14 1.51 -23.47
CA GLY A 830 17.65 0.82 -24.66
C GLY A 830 16.91 1.77 -25.60
N PRO A 831 16.37 1.24 -26.72
CA PRO A 831 15.66 2.06 -27.69
C PRO A 831 14.50 2.83 -27.03
N GLU A 832 14.45 4.14 -27.23
CA GLU A 832 13.47 5.05 -26.62
C GLU A 832 13.43 5.01 -25.09
N HIS A 833 14.52 4.59 -24.42
CA HIS A 833 14.63 4.43 -22.96
C HIS A 833 13.54 3.55 -22.35
N SER A 834 13.05 2.59 -23.14
CA SER A 834 11.93 1.70 -22.80
C SER A 834 12.29 0.56 -21.84
N HIS A 835 13.58 0.39 -21.52
CA HIS A 835 14.05 -0.71 -20.67
C HIS A 835 14.64 -0.17 -19.37
N LEU A 836 14.20 -0.73 -18.24
CA LEU A 836 14.85 -0.51 -16.95
C LEU A 836 16.01 -1.49 -16.82
N TYR A 837 17.23 -0.97 -16.73
CA TYR A 837 18.43 -1.72 -16.41
C TYR A 837 18.69 -1.65 -14.91
N VAL A 838 19.14 -2.76 -14.33
CA VAL A 838 19.51 -2.85 -12.90
C VAL A 838 20.83 -3.58 -12.73
N THR A 839 21.63 -3.13 -11.78
CA THR A 839 22.86 -3.78 -11.33
C THR A 839 22.56 -4.62 -10.08
N ASN A 840 22.75 -5.93 -10.15
CA ASN A 840 22.38 -6.87 -9.09
C ASN A 840 23.54 -7.81 -8.75
N GLY A 841 24.47 -7.33 -7.93
CA GLY A 841 25.67 -8.05 -7.51
C GLY A 841 26.69 -8.22 -8.64
N SER A 842 26.79 -9.43 -9.18
CA SER A 842 27.71 -9.80 -10.26
C SER A 842 27.05 -9.83 -11.64
N THR A 843 25.78 -9.42 -11.74
CA THR A 843 24.97 -9.54 -12.96
C THR A 843 24.16 -8.27 -13.20
N ILE A 844 24.07 -7.87 -14.47
CA ILE A 844 23.23 -6.78 -14.96
C ILE A 844 22.03 -7.38 -15.65
N TYR A 845 20.86 -6.88 -15.30
CA TYR A 845 19.60 -7.25 -15.93
C TYR A 845 18.96 -6.04 -16.59
N ARG A 846 18.10 -6.30 -17.57
CA ARG A 846 17.17 -5.31 -18.12
C ARG A 846 15.75 -5.84 -18.14
N ARG A 847 14.78 -4.95 -18.13
CA ARG A 847 13.36 -5.29 -18.26
C ARG A 847 12.66 -4.29 -19.16
N GLU A 848 11.95 -4.80 -20.15
CA GLU A 848 11.08 -3.99 -21.01
C GLU A 848 9.88 -3.45 -20.21
N LEU A 849 9.61 -2.16 -20.32
CA LEU A 849 8.51 -1.45 -19.64
C LEU A 849 7.72 -0.61 -20.65
N THR A 850 6.45 -0.34 -20.37
CA THR A 850 5.58 0.55 -21.17
C THR A 850 5.79 2.03 -20.82
N VAL A 851 7.04 2.47 -20.69
CA VAL A 851 7.37 3.87 -20.43
C VAL A 851 6.81 4.74 -21.57
N GLU A 852 6.21 5.90 -21.25
CA GLU A 852 5.74 6.82 -22.27
C GLU A 852 6.93 7.31 -23.10
N LYS A 853 6.79 7.16 -24.42
CA LYS A 853 7.84 7.44 -25.40
C LYS A 853 8.08 8.94 -25.60
#